data_AF-A0A7V2N182-F1
#
_entry.id   AF-A0A7V2N182-F1
#
_cell.length_a   1.000
_cell.length_b   1.000
_cell.length_c   1.000
_cell.angle_alpha   90.00
_cell.angle_beta   90.00
_cell.angle_gamma   90.00
#
_symmetry.space_group_name_H-M   'P 1'
#
loop_
_entity.id
_entity.type
_entity.pdbx_description
1 polymer ?
#
loop_
_entity_poly.entity_id
_entity_poly.type
_entity_poly.pdbx_seq_one_letter_code
_entity_poly.pdbx_strand_id
1 'polypeptide(L)'
;MLGDATVHPDGSACFTVPARTPVYFQALDADNHAVQTMRSWSTLQPGETFSCVGCHEPKNSTPVPGGAKTLAMQAGPQDLEPFYGPPRGFSFAKEIQPILDRHCIRCHDGRTDQDGHGFSLLADAVIDSRAKRRWSQAYLALTQSGRANHLVNWLSPQSVPSLLPPYHAGAARSGLIRLLDEGHYEVSLNAEQRDKLACWIDLLVPYCGSYDEAHAWTPEERDRYELFVAKREGMEAVERANVAALIADTDTAVWEPMTGSPPPVAEAFRGRRALRMDCRFKDTKIDRASWDRPFEENLAPSRGIEFYVHCDDLSPVSHFTCYLRSGQGWYAVGFMPEAAGGWQRIRIDKSAANMEGDPAGWHRVDRIRLSAWRGDDKDTTFHVAGLRAFGGDARIIVVRNDTAAVGQPDQARSVRQHVEVMARLLDELGLEYNVLSDTDLPHAPPSRRAVVVLPYAPDLPDEAVRELTAFIKEGGKIVACYVLPAELENLVNIHVGQHIRQESAGQFTSIRPQEDGLQGMPDVTAQASWNIHHAVGLRGKSRTVATWYTREGRDTNLPAIVAGPNAVFLTHVLLPDDPENKKCLLLSMLGSLAPDFWSTAAHQAIDRAGVFGSFESAEQVIKAIGPSAPQAAQQVLAEAKQLQDTARRHLDEGHYPAVLDVAAQLREKLLDAYCLSRTSEPEEVRAFWCHNAYGVEGMTWDQAIEALAKAGFTAVIPNMLWGGVAFYESDVLP
;
A
#
# COMPACT_ATOMS: atom_id res chain seq x y z
N MET A 1 -28.88 13.68 -4.16
CA MET A 1 -29.34 15.08 -4.25
C MET A 1 -28.43 15.94 -3.39
N LEU A 2 -27.86 16.99 -3.96
CA LEU A 2 -26.96 17.90 -3.23
C LEU A 2 -27.71 19.10 -2.63
N GLY A 3 -28.72 19.61 -3.34
CA GLY A 3 -29.50 20.78 -2.95
C GLY A 3 -29.76 21.68 -4.14
N ASP A 4 -30.48 22.76 -3.90
CA ASP A 4 -30.94 23.70 -4.91
C ASP A 4 -30.19 25.04 -4.81
N ALA A 5 -30.03 25.71 -5.95
CA ALA A 5 -29.42 27.04 -6.01
C ALA A 5 -30.43 28.04 -6.55
N THR A 6 -30.48 29.24 -5.97
CA THR A 6 -31.35 30.29 -6.47
C THR A 6 -30.87 30.79 -7.84
N VAL A 7 -31.77 30.77 -8.82
CA VAL A 7 -31.56 31.41 -10.12
C VAL A 7 -32.04 32.87 -10.02
N HIS A 8 -31.16 33.81 -10.35
CA HIS A 8 -31.49 35.24 -10.34
C HIS A 8 -32.44 35.63 -11.50
N PRO A 9 -33.13 36.78 -11.44
CA PRO A 9 -34.05 37.22 -12.50
C PRO A 9 -33.43 37.36 -13.90
N ASP A 10 -32.10 37.49 -14.00
CA ASP A 10 -31.36 37.52 -15.28
C ASP A 10 -30.98 36.11 -15.80
N GLY A 11 -31.45 35.05 -15.13
CA GLY A 11 -31.17 33.65 -15.47
C GLY A 11 -29.83 33.13 -14.96
N SER A 12 -29.06 33.94 -14.22
CA SER A 12 -27.74 33.54 -13.73
C SER A 12 -27.78 32.81 -12.39
N ALA A 13 -26.83 31.90 -12.16
CA ALA A 13 -26.62 31.21 -10.89
C ALA A 13 -25.12 31.07 -10.59
N CYS A 14 -24.74 31.17 -9.32
CA CYS A 14 -23.37 31.01 -8.83
C CYS A 14 -23.43 30.36 -7.45
N PHE A 15 -22.81 29.19 -7.29
CA PHE A 15 -22.92 28.38 -6.08
C PHE A 15 -21.71 27.46 -5.86
N THR A 16 -21.55 26.99 -4.63
CA THR A 16 -20.51 26.03 -4.23
C THR A 16 -20.97 24.58 -4.45
N VAL A 17 -20.05 23.70 -4.83
CA VAL A 17 -20.31 22.26 -4.97
C VAL A 17 -19.16 21.45 -4.34
N PRO A 18 -19.38 20.18 -3.96
CA PRO A 18 -18.31 19.34 -3.45
C PRO A 18 -17.19 19.16 -4.49
N ALA A 19 -15.95 19.36 -4.05
CA ALA A 19 -14.79 19.09 -4.89
C ALA A 19 -14.68 17.59 -5.19
N ARG A 20 -14.10 17.27 -6.35
CA ARG A 20 -13.79 15.90 -6.82
C ARG A 20 -15.00 14.96 -6.85
N THR A 21 -16.19 15.54 -6.86
CA THR A 21 -17.46 14.83 -6.95
C THR A 21 -18.09 15.15 -8.29
N PRO A 22 -18.42 14.14 -9.12
CA PRO A 22 -19.18 14.37 -10.34
C PRO A 22 -20.56 14.94 -10.00
N VAL A 23 -20.88 16.09 -10.58
CA VAL A 23 -22.18 16.75 -10.44
C VAL A 23 -22.80 17.02 -11.82
N TYR A 24 -24.12 17.04 -11.88
CA TYR A 24 -24.88 17.56 -13.02
C TYR A 24 -25.99 18.46 -12.50
N PHE A 25 -26.52 19.31 -13.36
CA PHE A 25 -27.50 20.35 -12.99
C PHE A 25 -28.83 20.10 -13.67
N GLN A 26 -29.92 20.50 -13.01
CA GLN A 26 -31.26 20.56 -13.57
C GLN A 26 -31.80 21.97 -13.39
N ALA A 27 -32.30 22.58 -14.46
CA ALA A 27 -33.07 23.81 -14.36
C ALA A 27 -34.49 23.45 -13.90
N LEU A 28 -34.99 24.11 -12.87
CA LEU A 28 -36.30 23.82 -12.27
C LEU A 28 -37.29 24.95 -12.58
N ASP A 29 -38.58 24.64 -12.64
CA ASP A 29 -39.65 25.63 -12.70
C ASP A 29 -40.19 26.00 -11.30
N ALA A 30 -41.26 26.80 -11.28
CA ALA A 30 -41.87 27.29 -10.03
C ALA A 30 -42.50 26.18 -9.17
N ASP A 31 -42.76 25.00 -9.75
CA ASP A 31 -43.32 23.84 -9.08
C ASP A 31 -42.22 22.80 -8.75
N ASN A 32 -40.94 23.19 -8.79
CA ASN A 32 -39.76 22.34 -8.57
C ASN A 32 -39.64 21.16 -9.56
N HIS A 33 -40.22 21.27 -10.76
CA HIS A 33 -40.07 20.25 -11.79
C HIS A 33 -38.88 20.53 -12.72
N ALA A 34 -38.17 19.48 -13.14
CA ALA A 34 -37.08 19.62 -14.10
C ALA A 34 -37.57 20.11 -15.48
N VAL A 35 -37.16 21.31 -15.84
CA VAL A 35 -37.33 21.91 -17.17
C VAL A 35 -36.32 21.34 -18.14
N GLN A 36 -35.06 21.23 -17.71
CA GLN A 36 -33.96 20.74 -18.53
C GLN A 36 -32.89 20.08 -17.66
N THR A 37 -32.45 18.89 -18.06
CA THR A 37 -31.41 18.13 -17.35
C THR A 37 -30.09 18.18 -18.12
N MET A 38 -29.00 18.51 -17.43
CA MET A 38 -27.65 18.31 -17.95
C MET A 38 -27.35 16.81 -18.01
N ARG A 39 -27.08 16.29 -19.21
CA ARG A 39 -26.83 14.86 -19.46
C ARG A 39 -25.34 14.54 -19.58
N SER A 40 -24.53 15.28 -18.84
CA SER A 40 -23.08 15.15 -18.74
C SER A 40 -22.65 15.54 -17.32
N TRP A 41 -21.37 15.36 -16.98
CA TRP A 41 -20.85 15.59 -15.64
C TRP A 41 -19.83 16.73 -15.63
N SER A 42 -19.90 17.54 -14.58
CA SER A 42 -18.86 18.48 -14.18
C SER A 42 -18.14 17.94 -12.95
N THR A 43 -16.83 18.15 -12.85
CA THR A 43 -16.03 17.78 -11.68
C THR A 43 -14.98 18.85 -11.48
N LEU A 44 -14.97 19.44 -10.29
CA LEU A 44 -14.09 20.56 -9.94
C LEU A 44 -13.04 20.10 -8.93
N GLN A 45 -11.84 20.68 -8.99
CA GLN A 45 -10.82 20.54 -7.95
C GLN A 45 -11.06 21.50 -6.77
N PRO A 46 -10.47 21.25 -5.59
CA PRO A 46 -10.54 22.18 -4.47
C PRO A 46 -10.06 23.59 -4.86
N GLY A 47 -10.91 24.60 -4.68
CA GLY A 47 -10.63 26.00 -5.02
C GLY A 47 -10.79 26.36 -6.50
N GLU A 48 -11.15 25.41 -7.37
CA GLU A 48 -11.41 25.68 -8.79
C GLU A 48 -12.73 26.44 -8.99
N THR A 49 -12.76 27.35 -9.96
CA THR A 49 -13.99 28.02 -10.42
C THR A 49 -14.30 27.59 -11.85
N PHE A 50 -15.49 27.03 -12.06
CA PHE A 50 -15.98 26.63 -13.38
C PHE A 50 -17.12 27.58 -13.82
N SER A 51 -17.10 28.03 -15.08
CA SER A 51 -18.13 28.91 -15.63
C SER A 51 -18.63 28.41 -16.98
N CYS A 52 -19.90 28.67 -17.28
CA CYS A 52 -20.53 28.38 -18.57
C CYS A 52 -21.33 29.59 -19.05
N VAL A 53 -21.44 29.75 -20.38
CA VAL A 53 -22.20 30.87 -20.99
C VAL A 53 -23.70 30.63 -20.90
N GLY A 54 -24.14 29.37 -20.91
CA GLY A 54 -25.54 28.98 -20.78
C GLY A 54 -25.72 27.45 -20.78
N CYS A 55 -26.95 26.99 -20.59
CA CYS A 55 -27.29 25.56 -20.55
C CYS A 55 -27.11 24.91 -21.92
N HIS A 56 -25.97 24.24 -22.14
CA HIS A 56 -25.58 23.56 -23.39
C HIS A 56 -25.16 24.50 -24.54
N GLU A 57 -24.68 25.71 -24.21
CA GLU A 57 -23.98 26.57 -25.16
C GLU A 57 -22.64 25.97 -25.62
N PRO A 58 -22.12 26.31 -26.82
CA PRO A 58 -20.85 25.81 -27.31
C PRO A 58 -19.70 26.11 -26.32
N LYS A 59 -18.88 25.11 -26.00
CA LYS A 59 -17.77 25.24 -25.04
C LYS A 59 -16.70 26.26 -25.44
N ASN A 60 -16.65 26.60 -26.72
CA ASN A 60 -15.73 27.60 -27.29
C ASN A 60 -16.40 28.98 -27.44
N SER A 61 -17.61 29.15 -26.91
CA SER A 61 -18.24 30.47 -26.84
C SER A 61 -17.63 31.25 -25.69
N THR A 62 -17.39 32.53 -25.93
CA THR A 62 -17.03 33.49 -24.88
C THR A 62 -18.23 34.37 -24.59
N PRO A 63 -18.40 34.83 -23.33
CA PRO A 63 -19.35 35.90 -23.03
C PRO A 63 -19.12 37.11 -23.94
N VAL A 64 -20.18 37.86 -24.25
CA VAL A 64 -20.09 39.07 -25.08
C VAL A 64 -19.12 40.07 -24.42
N PRO A 65 -18.03 40.50 -25.11
CA PRO A 65 -17.09 41.47 -24.55
C PRO A 65 -17.79 42.80 -24.19
N GLY A 66 -17.58 43.29 -22.97
CA GLY A 66 -18.17 44.55 -22.49
C GLY A 66 -19.56 44.42 -21.84
N GLY A 67 -20.10 43.21 -21.68
CA GLY A 67 -21.33 42.98 -20.91
C GLY A 67 -21.17 43.26 -19.42
N ALA A 68 -22.25 43.68 -18.76
CA ALA A 68 -22.28 43.79 -17.29
C ALA A 68 -22.08 42.40 -16.64
N LYS A 69 -21.43 42.36 -15.47
CA LYS A 69 -21.39 41.13 -14.65
C LYS A 69 -22.82 40.70 -14.34
N THR A 70 -23.10 39.40 -14.44
CA THR A 70 -24.41 38.84 -14.07
C THR A 70 -24.73 39.09 -12.61
N LEU A 71 -26.00 39.07 -12.24
CA LEU A 71 -26.44 39.26 -10.85
C LEU A 71 -25.79 38.23 -9.91
N ALA A 72 -25.69 36.97 -10.33
CA ALA A 72 -25.05 35.92 -9.54
C ALA A 72 -23.55 36.16 -9.32
N MET A 73 -22.82 36.66 -10.33
CA MET A 73 -21.39 37.00 -10.18
C MET A 73 -21.17 38.20 -9.25
N GLN A 74 -22.13 39.12 -9.18
CA GLN A 74 -22.08 40.26 -8.26
C GLN A 74 -22.37 39.82 -6.82
N ALA A 75 -23.31 38.89 -6.63
CA ALA A 75 -23.65 38.33 -5.33
C ALA A 75 -22.55 37.39 -4.77
N GLY A 76 -21.81 36.72 -5.66
CA GLY A 76 -20.84 35.69 -5.29
C GLY A 76 -21.48 34.30 -5.16
N PRO A 77 -20.66 33.25 -4.95
CA PRO A 77 -21.16 31.89 -4.84
C PRO A 77 -21.97 31.71 -3.55
N GLN A 78 -23.20 31.18 -3.67
CA GLN A 78 -24.05 30.78 -2.55
C GLN A 78 -23.86 29.30 -2.18
N ASP A 79 -24.23 28.94 -0.95
CA ASP A 79 -24.39 27.53 -0.58
C ASP A 79 -25.72 26.97 -1.09
N LEU A 80 -25.77 25.66 -1.36
CA LEU A 80 -26.98 24.98 -1.82
C LEU A 80 -28.01 24.85 -0.69
N GLU A 81 -29.27 25.15 -1.00
CA GLU A 81 -30.39 24.89 -0.10
C GLU A 81 -30.63 23.37 0.00
N PRO A 82 -30.60 22.76 1.20
CA PRO A 82 -30.73 21.31 1.31
C PRO A 82 -32.13 20.80 0.97
N PHE A 83 -32.20 19.74 0.16
CA PHE A 83 -33.46 19.07 -0.19
C PHE A 83 -34.00 18.21 0.97
N TYR A 84 -34.88 18.79 1.78
CA TYR A 84 -35.56 18.18 2.93
C TYR A 84 -34.61 17.34 3.81
N GLY A 85 -33.55 17.98 4.29
CA GLY A 85 -32.50 17.36 5.12
C GLY A 85 -31.12 17.40 4.47
N PRO A 86 -30.09 16.80 5.10
CA PRO A 86 -28.73 16.84 4.60
C PRO A 86 -28.57 16.15 3.24
N PRO A 87 -27.56 16.55 2.44
CA PRO A 87 -27.24 15.92 1.16
C PRO A 87 -27.07 14.40 1.30
N ARG A 88 -27.76 13.65 0.43
CA ARG A 88 -27.78 12.17 0.46
C ARG A 88 -28.12 11.57 -0.89
N GLY A 89 -27.82 10.28 -1.03
CA GLY A 89 -28.33 9.48 -2.14
C GLY A 89 -29.86 9.35 -2.06
N PHE A 90 -30.53 9.41 -3.21
CA PHE A 90 -31.99 9.35 -3.25
C PHE A 90 -32.44 7.88 -3.32
N SER A 91 -33.00 7.36 -2.23
CA SER A 91 -33.44 5.96 -2.12
C SER A 91 -34.96 5.87 -2.22
N PHE A 92 -35.47 5.04 -3.14
CA PHE A 92 -36.90 4.82 -3.29
C PHE A 92 -37.50 4.24 -2.00
N ALA A 93 -36.83 3.27 -1.39
CA ALA A 93 -37.30 2.62 -0.17
C ALA A 93 -37.38 3.58 1.03
N LYS A 94 -36.51 4.59 1.08
CA LYS A 94 -36.46 5.57 2.18
C LYS A 94 -37.30 6.83 1.92
N GLU A 95 -37.38 7.27 0.66
CA GLU A 95 -37.99 8.55 0.31
C GLU A 95 -39.41 8.40 -0.25
N ILE A 96 -39.70 7.33 -1.01
CA ILE A 96 -40.95 7.17 -1.78
C ILE A 96 -41.86 6.11 -1.18
N GLN A 97 -41.34 4.94 -0.86
CA GLN A 97 -42.14 3.85 -0.29
C GLN A 97 -42.95 4.29 0.95
N PRO A 98 -42.44 5.11 1.90
CA PRO A 98 -43.23 5.58 3.03
C PRO A 98 -44.44 6.45 2.64
N ILE A 99 -44.35 7.17 1.51
CA ILE A 99 -45.46 7.95 0.95
C ILE A 99 -46.53 6.99 0.42
N LEU A 100 -46.11 5.97 -0.33
CA LEU A 100 -46.99 4.94 -0.87
C LEU A 100 -47.67 4.13 0.25
N ASP A 101 -46.91 3.74 1.28
CA ASP A 101 -47.40 2.98 2.43
C ASP A 101 -48.48 3.74 3.21
N ARG A 102 -48.33 5.07 3.29
CA ARG A 102 -49.30 5.91 3.99
C ARG A 102 -50.57 6.14 3.18
N HIS A 103 -50.44 6.34 1.86
CA HIS A 103 -51.51 6.93 1.06
C HIS A 103 -52.07 6.01 -0.02
N CYS A 104 -51.33 4.99 -0.46
CA CYS A 104 -51.65 4.25 -1.68
C CYS A 104 -51.94 2.75 -1.44
N ILE A 105 -51.20 2.08 -0.54
CA ILE A 105 -51.27 0.61 -0.43
C ILE A 105 -52.64 0.09 0.05
N ARG A 106 -53.47 0.92 0.69
CA ARG A 106 -54.84 0.52 1.10
C ARG A 106 -55.69 0.07 -0.08
N CYS A 107 -55.48 0.68 -1.25
CA CYS A 107 -56.19 0.37 -2.48
C CYS A 107 -55.30 -0.39 -3.48
N HIS A 108 -53.97 -0.30 -3.34
CA HIS A 108 -52.98 -0.94 -4.21
C HIS A 108 -52.17 -2.03 -3.46
N ASP A 109 -52.86 -3.03 -2.93
CA ASP A 109 -52.27 -4.16 -2.19
C ASP A 109 -52.01 -5.41 -3.06
N GLY A 110 -52.22 -5.29 -4.38
CA GLY A 110 -52.09 -6.39 -5.33
C GLY A 110 -53.35 -7.24 -5.53
N ARG A 111 -54.44 -6.96 -4.81
CA ARG A 111 -55.76 -7.57 -5.11
C ARG A 111 -56.35 -6.92 -6.36
N THR A 112 -57.03 -7.74 -7.17
CA THR A 112 -57.77 -7.28 -8.33
C THR A 112 -59.18 -6.85 -7.93
N ASP A 113 -59.64 -5.74 -8.47
CA ASP A 113 -61.03 -5.29 -8.34
C ASP A 113 -61.98 -6.14 -9.20
N GLN A 114 -63.26 -5.76 -9.18
CA GLN A 114 -64.35 -6.47 -9.85
C GLN A 114 -64.19 -6.49 -11.39
N ASP A 115 -63.44 -5.53 -11.93
CA ASP A 115 -63.17 -5.35 -13.36
C ASP A 115 -61.81 -5.96 -13.75
N GLY A 116 -61.12 -6.62 -12.81
CA GLY A 116 -59.84 -7.27 -13.02
C GLY A 116 -58.63 -6.33 -12.98
N HIS A 117 -58.80 -5.09 -12.54
CA HIS A 117 -57.72 -4.12 -12.39
C HIS A 117 -57.10 -4.23 -10.99
N GLY A 118 -55.78 -4.38 -10.91
CA GLY A 118 -55.07 -4.46 -9.63
C GLY A 118 -53.57 -4.58 -9.82
N PHE A 119 -52.80 -3.84 -9.04
CA PHE A 119 -51.36 -3.96 -8.94
C PHE A 119 -50.91 -3.63 -7.51
N SER A 120 -49.72 -4.11 -7.15
CA SER A 120 -49.18 -3.94 -5.81
C SER A 120 -48.23 -2.75 -5.73
N LEU A 121 -48.46 -1.89 -4.74
CA LEU A 121 -47.53 -0.86 -4.28
C LEU A 121 -46.87 -1.23 -2.94
N LEU A 122 -46.89 -2.51 -2.57
CA LEU A 122 -46.25 -2.99 -1.34
C LEU A 122 -44.71 -2.95 -1.44
N ALA A 123 -44.08 -2.82 -0.27
CA ALA A 123 -42.63 -2.81 -0.12
C ALA A 123 -41.97 -4.21 -0.27
N ASP A 124 -42.77 -5.27 -0.46
CA ASP A 124 -42.30 -6.65 -0.52
C ASP A 124 -41.18 -6.84 -1.55
N ALA A 125 -40.10 -7.52 -1.13
CA ALA A 125 -38.90 -7.65 -1.93
C ALA A 125 -39.02 -8.75 -3.01
N VAL A 126 -38.71 -8.37 -4.25
CA VAL A 126 -38.54 -9.23 -5.41
C VAL A 126 -37.05 -9.31 -5.75
N ILE A 127 -36.48 -10.51 -5.68
CA ILE A 127 -35.05 -10.73 -5.97
C ILE A 127 -34.84 -10.84 -7.47
N ASP A 128 -34.02 -9.95 -8.02
CA ASP A 128 -33.45 -10.07 -9.36
C ASP A 128 -32.05 -10.65 -9.24
N SER A 129 -31.88 -11.91 -9.62
CA SER A 129 -30.60 -12.63 -9.56
C SER A 129 -29.57 -12.09 -10.56
N ARG A 130 -30.01 -11.51 -11.69
CA ARG A 130 -29.13 -10.95 -12.71
C ARG A 130 -28.57 -9.60 -12.25
N ALA A 131 -29.43 -8.74 -11.72
CA ALA A 131 -29.02 -7.45 -11.16
C ALA A 131 -28.41 -7.59 -9.74
N LYS A 132 -28.57 -8.76 -9.11
CA LYS A 132 -28.19 -9.05 -7.72
C LYS A 132 -28.78 -8.02 -6.76
N ARG A 133 -30.07 -7.73 -6.92
CA ARG A 133 -30.78 -6.66 -6.20
C ARG A 133 -32.14 -7.12 -5.72
N ARG A 134 -32.60 -6.54 -4.61
CA ARG A 134 -33.94 -6.73 -4.02
C ARG A 134 -34.80 -5.51 -4.30
N TRP A 135 -35.65 -5.58 -5.31
CA TRP A 135 -36.57 -4.50 -5.71
C TRP A 135 -37.87 -4.60 -4.90
N SER A 136 -38.58 -3.50 -4.63
CA SER A 136 -39.94 -3.58 -4.08
C SER A 136 -40.95 -3.83 -5.19
N GLN A 137 -42.08 -4.48 -4.87
CA GLN A 137 -43.20 -4.64 -5.83
C GLN A 137 -43.67 -3.28 -6.34
N ALA A 138 -43.75 -2.27 -5.47
CA ALA A 138 -44.12 -0.91 -5.83
C ALA A 138 -43.23 -0.30 -6.92
N TYR A 139 -41.91 -0.42 -6.76
CA TYR A 139 -40.97 0.11 -7.73
C TYR A 139 -41.13 -0.58 -9.09
N LEU A 140 -41.24 -1.91 -9.10
CA LEU A 140 -41.43 -2.68 -10.32
C LEU A 140 -42.76 -2.36 -11.01
N ALA A 141 -43.83 -2.13 -10.25
CA ALA A 141 -45.14 -1.75 -10.79
C ALA A 141 -45.10 -0.35 -11.43
N LEU A 142 -44.63 0.66 -10.71
CA LEU A 142 -44.57 2.05 -11.19
C LEU A 142 -43.64 2.22 -12.39
N THR A 143 -42.52 1.49 -12.40
CA THR A 143 -41.54 1.54 -13.49
C THR A 143 -41.78 0.47 -14.55
N GLN A 144 -42.83 -0.35 -14.49
CA GLN A 144 -43.04 -1.48 -15.41
C GLN A 144 -41.77 -2.32 -15.64
N SER A 145 -41.10 -2.68 -14.54
CA SER A 145 -39.82 -3.39 -14.53
C SER A 145 -38.71 -2.65 -15.30
N GLY A 146 -38.56 -1.35 -15.04
CA GLY A 146 -37.49 -0.50 -15.59
C GLY A 146 -37.77 0.16 -16.94
N ARG A 147 -39.03 0.34 -17.31
CA ARG A 147 -39.51 0.98 -18.55
C ARG A 147 -40.37 2.22 -18.28
N ALA A 148 -39.98 3.34 -18.88
CA ALA A 148 -40.78 4.56 -18.89
C ALA A 148 -42.17 4.30 -19.46
N ASN A 149 -43.18 4.92 -18.86
CA ASN A 149 -44.59 4.73 -19.20
C ASN A 149 -45.38 6.04 -18.98
N HIS A 150 -46.69 5.98 -19.20
CA HIS A 150 -47.55 7.17 -19.13
C HIS A 150 -47.71 7.74 -17.70
N LEU A 151 -47.55 6.93 -16.65
CA LEU A 151 -47.59 7.38 -15.27
C LEU A 151 -46.24 7.96 -14.83
N VAL A 152 -45.16 7.24 -15.12
CA VAL A 152 -43.80 7.64 -14.74
C VAL A 152 -42.94 7.71 -15.99
N ASN A 153 -42.59 8.93 -16.39
CA ASN A 153 -41.91 9.23 -17.65
C ASN A 153 -40.55 9.88 -17.40
N TRP A 154 -39.47 9.14 -17.65
CA TRP A 154 -38.09 9.60 -17.42
C TRP A 154 -37.19 9.27 -18.61
N LEU A 155 -36.02 9.94 -18.66
CA LEU A 155 -34.99 9.66 -19.66
C LEU A 155 -34.25 8.36 -19.33
N SER A 156 -34.16 7.45 -20.29
CA SER A 156 -33.32 6.27 -20.12
C SER A 156 -31.85 6.68 -19.94
N PRO A 157 -31.16 6.19 -18.90
CA PRO A 157 -29.73 6.45 -18.72
C PRO A 157 -28.86 5.87 -19.85
N GLN A 158 -29.41 4.98 -20.68
CA GLN A 158 -28.74 4.40 -21.86
C GLN A 158 -28.98 5.20 -23.15
N SER A 159 -29.79 6.26 -23.10
CA SER A 159 -30.07 7.05 -24.31
C SER A 159 -28.91 7.99 -24.66
N VAL A 160 -28.73 8.25 -25.95
CA VAL A 160 -27.68 9.16 -26.46
C VAL A 160 -27.90 10.57 -25.87
N PRO A 161 -26.85 11.24 -25.35
CA PRO A 161 -26.96 12.55 -24.71
C PRO A 161 -27.05 13.70 -25.73
N SER A 162 -28.02 13.64 -26.63
CA SER A 162 -28.38 14.77 -27.50
C SER A 162 -29.06 15.88 -26.70
N LEU A 163 -28.99 17.12 -27.21
CA LEU A 163 -29.81 18.22 -26.71
C LEU A 163 -31.29 17.89 -26.94
N LEU A 164 -32.07 17.88 -25.87
CA LEU A 164 -33.51 17.64 -25.89
C LEU A 164 -34.24 18.98 -25.66
N PRO A 165 -35.47 19.14 -26.19
CA PRO A 165 -36.28 20.32 -25.90
C PRO A 165 -36.61 20.39 -24.39
N PRO A 166 -36.84 21.59 -23.84
CA PRO A 166 -37.36 21.75 -22.49
C PRO A 166 -38.63 20.92 -22.26
N TYR A 167 -38.81 20.41 -21.05
CA TYR A 167 -39.95 19.57 -20.67
C TYR A 167 -40.13 18.32 -21.55
N HIS A 168 -39.02 17.71 -21.98
CA HIS A 168 -39.06 16.48 -22.78
C HIS A 168 -39.58 15.27 -21.98
N ALA A 169 -39.12 15.11 -20.74
CA ALA A 169 -39.49 14.04 -19.81
C ALA A 169 -39.36 14.58 -18.37
N GLY A 170 -39.63 13.75 -17.36
CA GLY A 170 -39.57 14.14 -15.95
C GLY A 170 -40.95 14.26 -15.30
N ALA A 171 -40.99 14.81 -14.10
CA ALA A 171 -42.17 15.02 -13.28
C ALA A 171 -43.26 15.80 -14.04
N ALA A 172 -42.88 16.91 -14.68
CA ALA A 172 -43.77 17.75 -15.49
C ALA A 172 -44.45 17.01 -16.67
N ARG A 173 -43.92 15.85 -17.09
CA ARG A 173 -44.46 15.03 -18.19
C ARG A 173 -44.99 13.67 -17.73
N SER A 174 -45.05 13.45 -16.42
CA SER A 174 -45.46 12.18 -15.82
C SER A 174 -46.93 12.24 -15.42
N GLY A 175 -47.73 11.29 -15.91
CA GLY A 175 -49.16 11.22 -15.61
C GLY A 175 -49.47 11.01 -14.13
N LEU A 176 -48.53 10.45 -13.36
CA LEU A 176 -48.64 10.29 -11.91
C LEU A 176 -48.72 11.65 -11.20
N ILE A 177 -47.85 12.60 -11.54
CA ILE A 177 -47.83 13.93 -10.93
C ILE A 177 -49.13 14.66 -11.25
N ARG A 178 -49.50 14.69 -12.53
CA ARG A 178 -50.77 15.28 -12.98
C ARG A 178 -51.99 14.66 -12.29
N LEU A 179 -52.03 13.34 -12.14
CA LEU A 179 -53.11 12.64 -11.44
C LEU A 179 -53.23 13.07 -9.98
N LEU A 180 -52.10 13.26 -9.29
CA LEU A 180 -52.07 13.66 -7.89
C LEU A 180 -52.44 15.14 -7.71
N ASP A 181 -52.08 16.00 -8.68
CA ASP A 181 -52.45 17.43 -8.68
C ASP A 181 -53.92 17.65 -9.00
N GLU A 182 -54.49 16.89 -9.95
CA GLU A 182 -55.93 16.90 -10.26
C GLU A 182 -56.77 16.25 -9.14
N GLY A 183 -56.13 15.49 -8.26
CA GLY A 183 -56.74 14.75 -7.15
C GLY A 183 -57.00 13.29 -7.48
N HIS A 184 -56.70 12.41 -6.51
CA HIS A 184 -56.93 10.96 -6.64
C HIS A 184 -57.69 10.42 -5.43
N TYR A 185 -59.02 10.37 -5.55
CA TYR A 185 -59.95 9.98 -4.47
C TYR A 185 -59.72 10.82 -3.20
N GLU A 186 -59.44 10.17 -2.06
CA GLU A 186 -59.23 10.82 -0.75
C GLU A 186 -57.74 11.11 -0.46
N VAL A 187 -56.85 10.90 -1.44
CA VAL A 187 -55.41 11.09 -1.25
C VAL A 187 -55.07 12.58 -1.31
N SER A 188 -54.38 13.07 -0.28
CA SER A 188 -53.81 14.42 -0.23
C SER A 188 -52.38 14.35 0.28
N LEU A 189 -51.45 14.92 -0.49
CA LEU A 189 -50.03 14.99 -0.17
C LEU A 189 -49.66 16.38 0.35
N ASN A 190 -48.69 16.45 1.25
CA ASN A 190 -48.07 17.73 1.59
C ASN A 190 -47.00 18.12 0.54
N ALA A 191 -46.41 19.32 0.67
CA ALA A 191 -45.39 19.81 -0.27
C ALA A 191 -44.19 18.87 -0.36
N GLU A 192 -43.59 18.50 0.79
CA GLU A 192 -42.44 17.57 0.82
C GLU A 192 -42.72 16.24 0.11
N GLN A 193 -43.92 15.67 0.29
CA GLN A 193 -44.31 14.41 -0.33
C GLN A 193 -44.45 14.54 -1.85
N ARG A 194 -45.00 15.66 -2.33
CA ARG A 194 -45.08 15.95 -3.78
C ARG A 194 -43.68 16.14 -4.37
N ASP A 195 -42.86 16.98 -3.74
CA ASP A 195 -41.53 17.31 -4.20
C ASP A 195 -40.63 16.06 -4.23
N LYS A 196 -40.77 15.15 -3.24
CA LYS A 196 -40.05 13.86 -3.25
C LYS A 196 -40.47 12.97 -4.43
N LEU A 197 -41.77 12.88 -4.74
CA LEU A 197 -42.24 12.12 -5.90
C LEU A 197 -41.73 12.71 -7.21
N ALA A 198 -41.81 14.03 -7.36
CA ALA A 198 -41.29 14.74 -8.53
C ALA A 198 -39.77 14.54 -8.68
N CYS A 199 -39.01 14.79 -7.61
CA CYS A 199 -37.56 14.64 -7.58
C CYS A 199 -37.12 13.20 -7.89
N TRP A 200 -37.84 12.19 -7.38
CA TRP A 200 -37.56 10.79 -7.74
C TRP A 200 -37.65 10.53 -9.24
N ILE A 201 -38.69 11.07 -9.90
CA ILE A 201 -38.85 10.95 -11.36
C ILE A 201 -37.75 11.72 -12.09
N ASP A 202 -37.48 12.96 -11.67
CA ASP A 202 -36.52 13.85 -12.30
C ASP A 202 -35.07 13.38 -12.15
N LEU A 203 -34.76 12.64 -11.09
CA LEU A 203 -33.49 11.94 -10.89
C LEU A 203 -33.39 10.62 -11.68
N LEU A 204 -34.32 10.37 -12.60
CA LEU A 204 -34.39 9.17 -13.44
C LEU A 204 -34.70 7.90 -12.66
N VAL A 205 -35.63 8.01 -11.70
CA VAL A 205 -36.20 6.91 -10.90
C VAL A 205 -35.17 6.02 -10.20
N PRO A 206 -34.21 6.58 -9.43
CA PRO A 206 -33.26 5.76 -8.69
C PRO A 206 -34.00 4.88 -7.67
N TYR A 207 -33.57 3.63 -7.56
CA TYR A 207 -34.06 2.74 -6.49
C TYR A 207 -33.18 2.84 -5.24
N CYS A 208 -31.86 2.79 -5.42
CA CYS A 208 -30.88 2.83 -4.35
C CYS A 208 -30.24 4.23 -4.24
N GLY A 209 -30.07 4.70 -3.01
CA GLY A 209 -29.27 5.89 -2.68
C GLY A 209 -27.77 5.60 -2.57
N SER A 210 -27.38 4.35 -2.30
CA SER A 210 -25.97 3.91 -2.34
C SER A 210 -25.82 2.62 -3.14
N TYR A 211 -24.60 2.32 -3.60
CA TYR A 211 -24.36 1.16 -4.47
C TYR A 211 -24.65 -0.19 -3.77
N ASP A 212 -24.43 -0.26 -2.46
CA ASP A 212 -24.63 -1.41 -1.59
C ASP A 212 -26.07 -1.58 -1.08
N GLU A 213 -26.91 -0.55 -1.17
CA GLU A 213 -28.29 -0.62 -0.68
C GLU A 213 -29.13 -1.69 -1.42
N ALA A 214 -29.91 -2.49 -0.68
CA ALA A 214 -30.76 -3.54 -1.23
C ALA A 214 -30.03 -4.64 -2.04
N HIS A 215 -28.74 -4.86 -1.80
CA HIS A 215 -27.97 -5.90 -2.47
C HIS A 215 -28.51 -7.33 -2.22
N ALA A 216 -28.30 -8.21 -3.18
CA ALA A 216 -28.48 -9.66 -3.07
C ALA A 216 -27.17 -10.41 -3.33
N TRP A 217 -26.05 -9.78 -2.96
CA TRP A 217 -24.68 -10.31 -3.12
C TRP A 217 -24.39 -11.51 -2.22
N THR A 218 -23.49 -12.39 -2.67
CA THR A 218 -22.87 -13.41 -1.80
C THR A 218 -21.87 -12.76 -0.82
N PRO A 219 -21.43 -13.48 0.26
CA PRO A 219 -20.38 -12.98 1.14
C PRO A 219 -19.10 -12.57 0.41
N GLU A 220 -18.66 -13.36 -0.58
CA GLU A 220 -17.43 -13.09 -1.36
C GLU A 220 -17.55 -11.82 -2.21
N GLU A 221 -18.72 -11.58 -2.80
CA GLU A 221 -18.99 -10.38 -3.59
C GLU A 221 -19.04 -9.12 -2.73
N ARG A 222 -19.59 -9.24 -1.52
CA ARG A 222 -19.55 -8.18 -0.52
C ARG A 222 -18.13 -7.88 -0.07
N ASP A 223 -17.34 -8.91 0.24
CA ASP A 223 -15.92 -8.77 0.60
C ASP A 223 -15.11 -8.08 -0.51
N ARG A 224 -15.42 -8.40 -1.78
CA ARG A 224 -14.83 -7.75 -2.95
C ARG A 224 -15.24 -6.28 -3.05
N TYR A 225 -16.51 -5.96 -2.86
CA TYR A 225 -16.97 -4.56 -2.86
C TYR A 225 -16.27 -3.75 -1.76
N GLU A 226 -16.25 -4.27 -0.53
CA GLU A 226 -15.58 -3.64 0.62
C GLU A 226 -14.07 -3.45 0.37
N LEU A 227 -13.40 -4.40 -0.31
CA LEU A 227 -12.01 -4.26 -0.73
C LEU A 227 -11.80 -3.04 -1.64
N PHE A 228 -12.64 -2.87 -2.67
CA PHE A 228 -12.47 -1.75 -3.62
C PHE A 228 -12.87 -0.40 -3.01
N VAL A 229 -13.83 -0.38 -2.08
CA VAL A 229 -14.17 0.82 -1.31
C VAL A 229 -12.98 1.23 -0.44
N ALA A 230 -12.44 0.31 0.36
CA ALA A 230 -11.27 0.58 1.21
C ALA A 230 -10.05 1.00 0.39
N LYS A 231 -9.82 0.36 -0.76
CA LYS A 231 -8.75 0.74 -1.70
C LYS A 231 -8.92 2.19 -2.20
N ARG A 232 -10.14 2.59 -2.56
CA ARG A 232 -10.41 3.96 -3.03
C ARG A 232 -10.19 4.98 -1.90
N GLU A 233 -10.67 4.68 -0.70
CA GLU A 233 -10.47 5.53 0.47
C GLU A 233 -8.97 5.68 0.81
N GLY A 234 -8.21 4.59 0.77
CA GLY A 234 -6.75 4.62 0.93
C GLY A 234 -6.06 5.48 -0.13
N MET A 235 -6.44 5.33 -1.40
CA MET A 235 -5.90 6.16 -2.50
C MET A 235 -6.24 7.65 -2.33
N GLU A 236 -7.46 7.99 -1.93
CA GLU A 236 -7.86 9.38 -1.65
C GLU A 236 -7.09 9.96 -0.45
N ALA A 237 -6.82 9.16 0.58
CA ALA A 237 -6.00 9.57 1.72
C ALA A 237 -4.55 9.82 1.31
N VAL A 238 -3.96 8.93 0.52
CA VAL A 238 -2.60 9.11 -0.04
C VAL A 238 -2.52 10.37 -0.90
N GLU A 239 -3.50 10.59 -1.76
CA GLU A 239 -3.53 11.79 -2.60
C GLU A 239 -3.65 13.06 -1.74
N ARG A 240 -4.54 13.07 -0.74
CA ARG A 240 -4.70 14.18 0.20
C ARG A 240 -3.41 14.47 0.97
N ALA A 241 -2.72 13.43 1.43
CA ALA A 241 -1.43 13.54 2.09
C ALA A 241 -0.36 14.10 1.14
N ASN A 242 -0.32 13.65 -0.12
CA ASN A 242 0.60 14.19 -1.12
C ASN A 242 0.32 15.67 -1.42
N VAL A 243 -0.95 16.09 -1.49
CA VAL A 243 -1.33 17.50 -1.67
C VAL A 243 -0.93 18.33 -0.45
N ALA A 244 -1.19 17.83 0.76
CA ALA A 244 -0.80 18.50 2.00
C ALA A 244 0.74 18.62 2.12
N ALA A 245 1.48 17.55 1.82
CA ALA A 245 2.93 17.54 1.78
C ALA A 245 3.47 18.54 0.75
N LEU A 246 2.90 18.57 -0.46
CA LEU A 246 3.27 19.55 -1.49
C LEU A 246 3.09 21.00 -1.02
N ILE A 247 2.07 21.26 -0.21
CA ILE A 247 1.82 22.58 0.39
C ILE A 247 2.80 22.84 1.55
N ALA A 248 3.04 21.87 2.42
CA ALA A 248 3.87 22.01 3.62
C ALA A 248 5.39 22.06 3.33
N ASP A 249 5.86 21.46 2.23
CA ASP A 249 7.29 21.43 1.83
C ASP A 249 7.79 22.79 1.30
N THR A 250 7.02 23.85 1.50
CA THR A 250 7.26 25.19 0.93
C THR A 250 7.61 26.26 1.95
N ASP A 251 7.58 25.94 3.24
CA ASP A 251 7.83 26.90 4.31
C ASP A 251 9.24 26.71 4.92
N THR A 252 10.17 27.58 4.55
CA THR A 252 11.54 27.61 5.12
C THR A 252 11.57 28.01 6.59
N ALA A 253 10.50 28.61 7.11
CA ALA A 253 10.45 29.10 8.48
C ALA A 253 10.43 27.97 9.54
N VAL A 254 10.36 26.70 9.12
CA VAL A 254 10.07 25.56 10.02
C VAL A 254 11.33 24.71 10.36
N TRP A 255 12.44 24.85 9.63
CA TRP A 255 13.67 24.10 9.93
C TRP A 255 14.66 24.92 10.77
N GLU A 256 14.99 24.41 11.95
CA GLU A 256 15.87 24.99 12.96
C GLU A 256 17.30 24.41 12.82
N PRO A 257 18.31 25.21 12.40
CA PRO A 257 19.69 24.72 12.35
C PRO A 257 20.26 24.50 13.76
N MET A 258 21.01 23.42 13.95
CA MET A 258 21.77 23.18 15.18
C MET A 258 23.08 23.98 15.19
N THR A 259 23.72 24.07 16.37
CA THR A 259 25.03 24.71 16.54
C THR A 259 26.03 24.29 15.46
N GLY A 260 26.55 25.27 14.72
CA GLY A 260 27.52 25.04 13.64
C GLY A 260 26.91 24.88 12.24
N SER A 261 25.58 24.79 12.13
CA SER A 261 24.87 24.62 10.84
C SER A 261 24.28 25.95 10.35
N PRO A 262 24.41 26.30 9.06
CA PRO A 262 23.69 27.42 8.47
C PRO A 262 22.18 27.13 8.37
N PRO A 263 21.30 28.16 8.39
CA PRO A 263 19.88 27.97 8.06
C PRO A 263 19.69 27.39 6.65
N PRO A 264 18.71 26.48 6.44
CA PRO A 264 18.43 25.96 5.11
C PRO A 264 17.76 27.01 4.22
N VAL A 265 17.92 26.88 2.91
CA VAL A 265 17.37 27.82 1.92
C VAL A 265 16.44 27.06 0.97
N ALA A 266 15.16 27.45 0.89
CA ALA A 266 14.28 26.89 -0.14
C ALA A 266 14.59 27.49 -1.50
N GLU A 267 14.66 26.63 -2.51
CA GLU A 267 14.86 27.01 -3.90
C GLU A 267 14.24 25.99 -4.84
N ALA A 268 14.04 26.40 -6.09
CA ALA A 268 13.76 25.46 -7.18
C ALA A 268 15.12 24.93 -7.70
N PHE A 269 15.40 23.65 -7.46
CA PHE A 269 16.65 23.00 -7.83
C PHE A 269 16.40 21.78 -8.72
N ARG A 270 16.95 21.81 -9.94
CA ARG A 270 16.89 20.73 -10.94
C ARG A 270 15.48 20.10 -11.08
N GLY A 271 14.46 20.96 -11.24
CA GLY A 271 13.08 20.54 -11.48
C GLY A 271 12.28 20.15 -10.23
N ARG A 272 12.86 20.25 -9.03
CA ARG A 272 12.16 20.05 -7.75
C ARG A 272 12.20 21.32 -6.91
N ARG A 273 11.17 21.50 -6.08
CA ARG A 273 11.27 22.43 -4.95
C ARG A 273 12.03 21.70 -3.85
N ALA A 274 13.09 22.31 -3.33
CA ALA A 274 14.00 21.66 -2.41
C ALA A 274 14.53 22.62 -1.35
N LEU A 275 15.00 22.05 -0.24
CA LEU A 275 15.75 22.75 0.79
C LEU A 275 17.23 22.49 0.58
N ARG A 276 17.99 23.56 0.31
CA ARG A 276 19.46 23.55 0.27
C ARG A 276 20.01 23.57 1.69
N MET A 277 20.81 22.58 2.04
CA MET A 277 21.43 22.37 3.34
C MET A 277 22.96 22.43 3.19
N ASP A 278 23.57 23.49 3.70
CA ASP A 278 25.00 23.76 3.55
C ASP A 278 25.80 23.12 4.70
N CYS A 279 26.75 22.25 4.37
CA CYS A 279 27.69 21.64 5.32
C CYS A 279 29.01 22.43 5.32
N ARG A 280 29.21 23.28 6.32
CA ARG A 280 30.43 24.10 6.48
C ARG A 280 31.45 23.42 7.39
N PHE A 281 32.12 22.38 6.90
CA PHE A 281 33.12 21.65 7.68
C PHE A 281 34.51 22.28 7.61
N LYS A 282 34.85 22.92 6.50
CA LYS A 282 36.17 23.47 6.24
C LYS A 282 36.56 24.49 7.31
N ASP A 283 37.77 24.36 7.84
CA ASP A 283 38.33 25.27 8.86
C ASP A 283 37.48 25.33 10.15
N THR A 284 36.61 24.33 10.37
CA THR A 284 35.79 24.21 11.59
C THR A 284 36.16 22.95 12.38
N LYS A 285 35.56 22.80 13.57
CA LYS A 285 35.64 21.58 14.40
C LYS A 285 34.27 20.95 14.67
N ILE A 286 33.27 21.26 13.85
CA ILE A 286 31.95 20.66 14.02
C ILE A 286 32.01 19.20 13.56
N ASP A 287 31.40 18.30 14.33
CA ASP A 287 31.36 16.87 14.00
C ASP A 287 30.28 16.54 12.95
N ARG A 288 29.25 17.41 12.87
CA ARG A 288 28.12 17.27 11.94
C ARG A 288 27.45 18.60 11.66
N ALA A 289 26.84 18.71 10.49
CA ALA A 289 25.83 19.72 10.20
C ALA A 289 24.44 19.09 10.40
N SER A 290 23.50 19.79 11.05
CA SER A 290 22.21 19.22 11.46
C SER A 290 21.09 20.24 11.53
N TRP A 291 19.88 19.79 11.20
CA TRP A 291 18.67 20.60 11.14
C TRP A 291 17.49 19.84 11.71
N ASP A 292 16.72 20.51 12.57
CA ASP A 292 15.50 19.99 13.18
C ASP A 292 14.27 20.62 12.55
N ARG A 293 13.16 19.89 12.53
CA ARG A 293 11.85 20.41 12.14
C ARG A 293 10.75 19.74 12.97
N PRO A 294 9.75 20.49 13.49
CA PRO A 294 8.50 19.89 13.94
C PRO A 294 7.93 18.95 12.89
N PHE A 295 7.57 17.74 13.32
CA PHE A 295 7.10 16.67 12.46
C PHE A 295 6.11 15.81 13.24
N GLU A 296 4.92 16.38 13.49
CA GLU A 296 3.82 15.75 14.21
C GLU A 296 3.08 14.77 13.31
N GLU A 297 3.61 13.56 13.19
CA GLU A 297 3.07 12.52 12.31
C GLU A 297 2.91 11.22 13.07
N ASN A 298 1.74 10.59 12.94
CA ASN A 298 1.55 9.23 13.41
C ASN A 298 2.16 8.28 12.38
N LEU A 299 3.40 7.85 12.64
CA LEU A 299 4.10 6.92 11.75
C LEU A 299 3.77 5.46 12.05
N ALA A 300 3.08 5.10 13.14
CA ALA A 300 2.76 3.71 13.49
C ALA A 300 2.22 2.86 12.30
N PRO A 301 1.24 3.33 11.51
CA PRO A 301 0.72 2.53 10.40
C PRO A 301 1.62 2.48 9.16
N SER A 302 2.75 3.19 9.12
CA SER A 302 3.65 3.27 7.96
C SER A 302 4.90 2.41 8.10
N ARG A 303 5.47 1.90 7.00
CA ARG A 303 6.77 1.20 6.99
C ARG A 303 7.93 2.13 7.36
N GLY A 304 7.78 3.43 7.10
CA GLY A 304 8.77 4.44 7.41
C GLY A 304 8.51 5.74 6.65
N ILE A 305 9.56 6.54 6.47
CA ILE A 305 9.51 7.78 5.67
C ILE A 305 10.46 7.70 4.47
N GLU A 306 10.11 8.40 3.40
CA GLU A 306 10.98 8.58 2.24
C GLU A 306 11.06 10.04 1.84
N PHE A 307 12.18 10.40 1.23
CA PHE A 307 12.47 11.73 0.69
C PHE A 307 13.51 11.60 -0.42
N TYR A 308 13.74 12.69 -1.16
CA TYR A 308 14.78 12.77 -2.17
C TYR A 308 15.96 13.56 -1.65
N VAL A 309 17.18 13.07 -1.91
CA VAL A 309 18.43 13.76 -1.64
C VAL A 309 19.21 13.96 -2.94
N HIS A 310 19.81 15.12 -3.10
CA HIS A 310 20.82 15.37 -4.13
C HIS A 310 22.05 15.98 -3.46
N CYS A 311 23.24 15.53 -3.84
CA CYS A 311 24.50 16.11 -3.40
C CYS A 311 25.51 16.01 -4.55
N ASP A 312 26.10 17.13 -4.98
CA ASP A 312 27.09 17.13 -6.07
C ASP A 312 28.45 16.56 -5.62
N ASP A 313 28.76 16.60 -4.32
CA ASP A 313 30.01 16.08 -3.76
C ASP A 313 29.81 15.44 -2.38
N LEU A 314 29.82 14.11 -2.34
CA LEU A 314 29.66 13.33 -1.10
C LEU A 314 30.96 13.16 -0.31
N SER A 315 32.13 13.45 -0.90
CA SER A 315 33.43 13.16 -0.26
C SER A 315 33.60 13.77 1.13
N PRO A 316 33.03 14.95 1.45
CA PRO A 316 33.18 15.54 2.78
C PRO A 316 32.27 14.96 3.86
N VAL A 317 31.31 14.11 3.50
CA VAL A 317 30.34 13.50 4.41
C VAL A 317 30.65 12.01 4.57
N SER A 318 30.87 11.55 5.80
CA SER A 318 31.11 10.13 6.07
C SER A 318 29.83 9.31 5.95
N HIS A 319 28.72 9.83 6.47
CA HIS A 319 27.38 9.28 6.36
C HIS A 319 26.35 10.34 6.77
N PHE A 320 25.07 10.08 6.47
CA PHE A 320 23.95 10.85 6.98
C PHE A 320 23.20 10.07 8.04
N THR A 321 22.43 10.78 8.87
CA THR A 321 21.49 10.16 9.81
C THR A 321 20.18 10.91 9.80
N CYS A 322 19.07 10.17 9.72
CA CYS A 322 17.74 10.67 10.00
C CYS A 322 17.37 10.28 11.42
N TYR A 323 17.02 11.25 12.25
CA TYR A 323 16.45 11.01 13.57
C TYR A 323 14.99 11.42 13.63
N LEU A 324 14.18 10.62 14.32
CA LEU A 324 12.77 10.87 14.57
C LEU A 324 12.54 10.83 16.07
N ARG A 325 12.24 11.99 16.67
CA ARG A 325 12.00 12.09 18.12
C ARG A 325 10.61 11.56 18.42
N SER A 326 10.51 10.76 19.48
CA SER A 326 9.25 10.34 20.04
C SER A 326 9.35 10.36 21.56
N GLY A 327 8.57 11.21 22.23
CA GLY A 327 8.64 11.36 23.68
C GLY A 327 10.04 11.77 24.17
N GLN A 328 10.67 10.93 24.99
CA GLN A 328 11.99 11.17 25.59
C GLN A 328 13.14 10.46 24.85
N GLY A 329 12.88 9.88 23.67
CA GLY A 329 13.87 9.17 22.88
C GLY A 329 13.79 9.52 21.39
N TRP A 330 14.67 8.87 20.64
CA TRP A 330 14.81 9.03 19.20
C TRP A 330 14.94 7.67 18.52
N TYR A 331 14.35 7.57 17.33
CA TYR A 331 14.69 6.55 16.36
C TYR A 331 15.73 7.12 15.40
N ALA A 332 16.85 6.42 15.19
CA ALA A 332 17.96 6.87 14.36
C ALA A 332 18.30 5.85 13.26
N VAL A 333 18.33 6.31 12.01
CA VAL A 333 18.68 5.49 10.84
C VAL A 333 19.78 6.19 10.05
N GLY A 334 20.91 5.51 9.89
CA GLY A 334 21.99 5.94 9.02
C GLY A 334 21.64 5.69 7.55
N PHE A 335 22.02 6.62 6.66
CA PHE A 335 21.88 6.43 5.22
C PHE A 335 23.00 7.13 4.47
N MET A 336 23.23 6.71 3.22
CA MET A 336 24.17 7.36 2.31
C MET A 336 23.60 7.28 0.90
N PRO A 337 23.56 8.39 0.12
CA PRO A 337 23.26 8.30 -1.30
C PRO A 337 24.30 7.42 -2.02
N GLU A 338 23.84 6.59 -2.95
CA GLU A 338 24.67 5.64 -3.71
C GLU A 338 25.64 6.33 -4.68
N ALA A 339 25.27 7.53 -5.17
CA ALA A 339 26.09 8.30 -6.12
C ALA A 339 26.04 9.81 -5.88
N ALA A 340 26.98 10.56 -6.45
CA ALA A 340 26.94 12.03 -6.48
C ALA A 340 26.21 12.55 -7.74
N GLY A 341 25.73 13.80 -7.69
CA GLY A 341 25.28 14.55 -8.86
C GLY A 341 23.85 14.27 -9.35
N GLY A 342 23.10 13.37 -8.72
CA GLY A 342 21.73 13.00 -9.09
C GLY A 342 20.75 12.96 -7.90
N TRP A 343 19.47 13.23 -8.19
CA TRP A 343 18.39 13.05 -7.22
C TRP A 343 18.20 11.57 -6.94
N GLN A 344 18.33 11.19 -5.68
CA GLN A 344 18.15 9.82 -5.22
C GLN A 344 17.07 9.77 -4.17
N ARG A 345 16.26 8.72 -4.23
CA ARG A 345 15.22 8.48 -3.24
C ARG A 345 15.83 7.73 -2.07
N ILE A 346 15.74 8.32 -0.89
CA ILE A 346 16.17 7.74 0.38
C ILE A 346 14.93 7.21 1.09
N ARG A 347 15.01 5.97 1.58
CA ARG A 347 14.00 5.34 2.43
C ARG A 347 14.58 5.12 3.82
N ILE A 348 13.90 5.67 4.81
CA ILE A 348 14.19 5.45 6.22
C ILE A 348 13.20 4.38 6.70
N ASP A 349 13.66 3.14 6.72
CA ASP A 349 12.87 1.99 7.14
C ASP A 349 12.93 1.83 8.66
N LYS A 350 11.77 1.60 9.28
CA LYS A 350 11.68 1.32 10.72
C LYS A 350 12.39 0.02 11.11
N SER A 351 12.55 -0.94 10.18
CA SER A 351 13.29 -2.18 10.43
C SER A 351 14.73 -1.90 10.85
N ALA A 352 15.36 -0.87 10.28
CA ALA A 352 16.76 -0.50 10.49
C ALA A 352 16.96 0.50 11.64
N ALA A 353 15.89 0.99 12.28
CA ALA A 353 15.99 2.05 13.27
C ALA A 353 16.74 1.59 14.53
N ASN A 354 17.71 2.38 14.98
CA ASN A 354 18.25 2.30 16.33
C ASN A 354 17.39 3.12 17.28
N MET A 355 17.35 2.74 18.56
CA MET A 355 16.71 3.55 19.60
C MET A 355 17.78 4.24 20.45
N GLU A 356 17.62 5.55 20.64
CA GLU A 356 18.40 6.36 21.57
C GLU A 356 17.48 6.91 22.65
N GLY A 357 17.84 6.72 23.93
CA GLY A 357 16.95 7.07 25.04
C GLY A 357 15.74 6.14 25.14
N ASP A 358 14.58 6.71 25.44
CA ASP A 358 13.33 5.98 25.68
C ASP A 358 12.21 6.52 24.78
N PRO A 359 12.13 6.06 23.51
CA PRO A 359 11.14 6.56 22.57
C PRO A 359 9.73 6.08 22.93
N ALA A 360 8.75 6.98 22.84
CA ALA A 360 7.37 6.70 23.24
C ALA A 360 6.52 5.95 22.17
N GLY A 361 7.15 5.35 21.16
CA GLY A 361 6.48 4.69 20.03
C GLY A 361 6.38 5.56 18.76
N TRP A 362 6.16 4.94 17.60
CA TRP A 362 6.09 5.65 16.32
C TRP A 362 4.81 6.48 16.16
N HIS A 363 3.79 6.23 16.98
CA HIS A 363 2.57 7.03 17.02
C HIS A 363 2.73 8.45 17.60
N ARG A 364 3.88 8.75 18.24
CA ARG A 364 4.18 10.05 18.87
C ARG A 364 5.39 10.74 18.30
N VAL A 365 5.71 10.49 17.03
CA VAL A 365 6.79 11.24 16.39
C VAL A 365 6.36 12.69 16.27
N ASP A 366 7.20 13.58 16.79
CA ASP A 366 6.91 15.02 16.86
C ASP A 366 8.02 15.91 16.27
N ARG A 367 9.16 15.31 15.90
CA ARG A 367 10.31 16.02 15.34
C ARG A 367 11.13 15.10 14.45
N ILE A 368 11.61 15.67 13.35
CA ILE A 368 12.63 15.06 12.49
C ILE A 368 13.93 15.86 12.58
N ARG A 369 15.06 15.17 12.56
CA ARG A 369 16.39 15.74 12.39
C ARG A 369 17.11 15.08 11.23
N LEU A 370 17.69 15.88 10.35
CA LEU A 370 18.64 15.40 9.35
C LEU A 370 20.05 15.85 9.73
N SER A 371 21.00 14.92 9.73
CA SER A 371 22.39 15.17 10.07
C SER A 371 23.32 14.66 8.97
N ALA A 372 24.27 15.49 8.56
CA ALA A 372 25.40 15.10 7.72
C ALA A 372 26.66 15.05 8.60
N TRP A 373 27.27 13.88 8.75
CA TRP A 373 28.45 13.68 9.60
C TRP A 373 29.73 13.96 8.83
N ARG A 374 30.64 14.69 9.45
CA ARG A 374 31.91 15.06 8.84
C ARG A 374 32.72 13.80 8.49
N GLY A 375 33.22 13.76 7.26
CA GLY A 375 34.19 12.77 6.79
C GLY A 375 35.54 13.39 6.43
N ASP A 376 35.55 14.66 5.99
CA ASP A 376 36.75 15.37 5.57
C ASP A 376 36.69 16.86 5.95
N ASP A 377 37.82 17.56 5.91
CA ASP A 377 37.92 19.02 6.13
C ASP A 377 37.59 19.83 4.87
N LYS A 378 36.37 19.63 4.36
CA LYS A 378 35.90 20.23 3.12
C LYS A 378 34.41 20.54 3.20
N ASP A 379 33.99 21.63 2.57
CA ASP A 379 32.57 22.00 2.53
C ASP A 379 31.81 21.20 1.46
N THR A 380 30.52 20.99 1.70
CA THR A 380 29.61 20.47 0.68
C THR A 380 28.19 21.02 0.88
N THR A 381 27.29 20.70 -0.04
CA THR A 381 25.89 21.09 -0.01
C THR A 381 25.04 19.94 -0.51
N PHE A 382 23.95 19.67 0.20
CA PHE A 382 22.94 18.73 -0.27
C PHE A 382 21.56 19.38 -0.28
N HIS A 383 20.68 18.82 -1.10
CA HIS A 383 19.30 19.25 -1.24
C HIS A 383 18.36 18.14 -0.82
N VAL A 384 17.29 18.49 -0.09
CA VAL A 384 16.24 17.55 0.32
C VAL A 384 14.89 17.99 -0.23
N ALA A 385 14.07 17.04 -0.68
CA ALA A 385 12.72 17.31 -1.18
C ALA A 385 11.76 16.14 -0.96
N GLY A 386 10.47 16.42 -0.82
CA GLY A 386 9.39 15.43 -0.92
C GLY A 386 9.35 14.43 0.24
N LEU A 387 9.53 14.91 1.47
CA LEU A 387 9.40 14.11 2.69
C LEU A 387 7.96 13.60 2.86
N ARG A 388 7.79 12.29 2.97
CA ARG A 388 6.48 11.63 3.19
C ARG A 388 6.61 10.27 3.87
N ALA A 389 5.54 9.81 4.52
CA ALA A 389 5.44 8.42 4.97
C ALA A 389 5.18 7.45 3.79
N PHE A 390 5.56 6.18 3.92
CA PHE A 390 5.28 5.14 2.92
C PHE A 390 4.92 3.78 3.55
N GLY A 391 4.32 2.88 2.77
CA GLY A 391 4.02 1.50 3.19
C GLY A 391 2.80 1.33 4.11
N GLY A 392 1.86 2.28 4.10
CA GLY A 392 0.69 2.29 5.00
C GLY A 392 -0.33 1.16 4.82
N ASP A 393 -0.43 0.62 3.61
CA ASP A 393 -1.50 -0.32 3.23
C ASP A 393 -1.04 -1.79 3.23
N ALA A 394 0.11 -2.08 3.83
CA ALA A 394 0.71 -3.40 3.77
C ALA A 394 -0.08 -4.45 4.59
N ARG A 395 -0.31 -5.63 4.00
CA ARG A 395 -0.98 -6.75 4.68
C ARG A 395 -0.05 -7.54 5.60
N ILE A 396 1.25 -7.47 5.41
CA ILE A 396 2.23 -8.14 6.26
C ILE A 396 2.68 -7.15 7.33
N ILE A 397 2.45 -7.47 8.60
CA ILE A 397 2.84 -6.63 9.73
C ILE A 397 3.96 -7.34 10.48
N VAL A 398 5.19 -6.86 10.33
CA VAL A 398 6.35 -7.36 11.06
C VAL A 398 6.40 -6.65 12.42
N VAL A 399 6.15 -7.37 13.50
CA VAL A 399 6.19 -6.79 14.84
C VAL A 399 7.62 -6.73 15.34
N ARG A 400 7.98 -5.56 15.86
CA ARG A 400 9.26 -5.30 16.49
C ARG A 400 9.03 -5.09 17.99
N ASN A 401 9.62 -5.94 18.83
CA ASN A 401 9.45 -5.89 20.29
C ASN A 401 10.43 -4.88 20.89
N ASP A 402 10.12 -3.59 20.75
CA ASP A 402 10.96 -2.48 21.20
C ASP A 402 11.05 -2.42 22.72
N THR A 403 9.97 -2.75 23.45
CA THR A 403 10.01 -2.72 24.94
C THR A 403 11.08 -3.66 25.51
N ALA A 404 11.26 -4.84 24.93
CA ALA A 404 12.31 -5.79 25.31
C ALA A 404 13.73 -5.30 24.96
N ALA A 405 13.86 -4.34 24.04
CA ALA A 405 15.13 -3.76 23.60
C ALA A 405 15.57 -2.55 24.45
N VAL A 406 14.64 -1.86 25.13
CA VAL A 406 14.96 -0.67 25.92
C VAL A 406 15.95 -1.01 27.06
N GLY A 407 17.07 -0.29 27.11
CA GLY A 407 18.09 -0.46 28.14
C GLY A 407 18.92 -1.76 28.06
N GLN A 408 18.70 -2.61 27.05
CA GLN A 408 19.38 -3.90 26.89
C GLN A 408 20.07 -4.01 25.52
N PRO A 409 21.34 -3.57 25.37
CA PRO A 409 22.00 -3.45 24.07
C PRO A 409 22.07 -4.75 23.24
N ASP A 410 22.31 -5.90 23.89
CA ASP A 410 22.39 -7.18 23.18
C ASP A 410 21.01 -7.65 22.70
N GLN A 411 19.95 -7.42 23.48
CA GLN A 411 18.58 -7.71 23.06
C GLN A 411 18.12 -6.77 21.95
N ALA A 412 18.44 -5.48 22.05
CA ALA A 412 18.16 -4.50 21.00
C ALA A 412 18.81 -4.90 19.67
N ARG A 413 20.07 -5.36 19.71
CA ARG A 413 20.77 -5.88 18.54
C ARG A 413 20.06 -7.11 17.98
N SER A 414 19.68 -8.07 18.83
CA SER A 414 19.02 -9.31 18.41
C SER A 414 17.64 -9.04 17.78
N VAL A 415 16.77 -8.26 18.43
CA VAL A 415 15.45 -7.89 17.90
C VAL A 415 15.59 -7.22 16.53
N ARG A 416 16.47 -6.22 16.42
CA ARG A 416 16.72 -5.52 15.15
C ARG A 416 17.19 -6.48 14.07
N GLN A 417 18.18 -7.31 14.35
CA GLN A 417 18.74 -8.26 13.37
C GLN A 417 17.68 -9.20 12.79
N HIS A 418 16.78 -9.74 13.62
CA HIS A 418 15.75 -10.67 13.15
C HIS A 418 14.63 -9.96 12.38
N VAL A 419 14.29 -8.72 12.76
CA VAL A 419 13.38 -7.87 11.97
C VAL A 419 14.00 -7.54 10.60
N GLU A 420 15.29 -7.19 10.55
CA GLU A 420 16.03 -6.93 9.31
C GLU A 420 16.10 -8.17 8.40
N VAL A 421 16.29 -9.37 8.97
CA VAL A 421 16.26 -10.63 8.19
C VAL A 421 14.90 -10.82 7.54
N MET A 422 13.79 -10.66 8.28
CA MET A 422 12.45 -10.80 7.72
C MET A 422 12.15 -9.73 6.67
N ALA A 423 12.48 -8.47 6.98
CA ALA A 423 12.35 -7.33 6.07
C ALA A 423 13.04 -7.59 4.72
N ARG A 424 14.31 -8.03 4.76
CA ARG A 424 15.08 -8.35 3.55
C ARG A 424 14.43 -9.46 2.72
N LEU A 425 14.02 -10.55 3.36
CA LEU A 425 13.37 -11.66 2.63
C LEU A 425 12.04 -11.23 2.00
N LEU A 426 11.27 -10.38 2.67
CA LEU A 426 10.03 -9.81 2.14
C LEU A 426 10.29 -8.87 0.95
N ASP A 427 11.33 -8.02 1.04
CA ASP A 427 11.76 -7.15 -0.07
C ASP A 427 12.25 -7.96 -1.29
N GLU A 428 12.99 -9.05 -1.07
CA GLU A 428 13.42 -9.97 -2.12
C GLU A 428 12.24 -10.71 -2.78
N LEU A 429 11.19 -11.01 -2.01
CA LEU A 429 9.92 -11.56 -2.51
C LEU A 429 9.03 -10.50 -3.20
N GLY A 430 9.35 -9.22 -3.09
CA GLY A 430 8.50 -8.12 -3.54
C GLY A 430 7.17 -8.02 -2.78
N LEU A 431 7.12 -8.53 -1.54
CA LEU A 431 5.93 -8.45 -0.71
C LEU A 431 5.96 -7.18 0.14
N GLU A 432 4.95 -6.33 -0.03
CA GLU A 432 4.80 -5.12 0.79
C GLU A 432 4.51 -5.48 2.25
N TYR A 433 5.25 -4.85 3.16
CA TYR A 433 5.13 -5.05 4.61
C TYR A 433 5.23 -3.72 5.36
N ASN A 434 4.75 -3.71 6.58
CA ASN A 434 4.95 -2.64 7.56
C ASN A 434 5.70 -3.21 8.78
N VAL A 435 6.48 -2.37 9.47
CA VAL A 435 7.08 -2.68 10.76
C VAL A 435 6.33 -1.93 11.85
N LEU A 436 5.73 -2.68 12.77
CA LEU A 436 4.94 -2.14 13.87
C LEU A 436 5.64 -2.42 15.20
N SER A 437 5.87 -1.37 15.99
CA SER A 437 6.38 -1.54 17.36
C SER A 437 5.32 -2.24 18.21
N ASP A 438 5.73 -3.05 19.17
CA ASP A 438 4.83 -3.60 20.18
C ASP A 438 4.13 -2.50 21.01
N THR A 439 4.80 -1.36 21.22
CA THR A 439 4.20 -0.17 21.85
C THR A 439 3.11 0.50 21.02
N ASP A 440 3.11 0.29 19.70
CA ASP A 440 2.15 0.89 18.78
C ASP A 440 0.98 -0.04 18.43
N LEU A 441 1.02 -1.32 18.81
CA LEU A 441 -0.07 -2.27 18.56
C LEU A 441 -1.46 -1.78 19.01
N PRO A 442 -1.62 -1.15 20.20
CA PRO A 442 -2.91 -0.61 20.63
C PRO A 442 -3.35 0.63 19.85
N HIS A 443 -2.42 1.32 19.19
CA HIS A 443 -2.67 2.57 18.46
C HIS A 443 -2.86 2.37 16.96
N ALA A 444 -2.36 1.25 16.43
CA ALA A 444 -2.51 0.82 15.04
C ALA A 444 -2.76 -0.69 14.97
N PRO A 445 -3.90 -1.19 15.49
CA PRO A 445 -4.18 -2.61 15.54
C PRO A 445 -4.25 -3.21 14.12
N PRO A 446 -3.63 -4.40 13.88
CA PRO A 446 -3.68 -5.05 12.58
C PRO A 446 -5.12 -5.40 12.17
N SER A 447 -5.48 -5.15 10.91
CA SER A 447 -6.78 -5.58 10.37
C SER A 447 -6.87 -7.10 10.25
N ARG A 448 -8.08 -7.70 10.35
CA ARG A 448 -8.29 -9.16 10.21
C ARG A 448 -7.69 -9.81 8.94
N ARG A 449 -7.41 -9.04 7.89
CA ARG A 449 -6.83 -9.53 6.61
C ARG A 449 -5.30 -9.53 6.61
N ALA A 450 -4.68 -9.01 7.66
CA ALA A 450 -3.24 -8.97 7.83
C ALA A 450 -2.68 -10.34 8.23
N VAL A 451 -1.39 -10.54 7.94
CA VAL A 451 -0.58 -11.60 8.53
C VAL A 451 0.49 -10.92 9.39
N VAL A 452 0.39 -11.15 10.70
CA VAL A 452 1.36 -10.65 11.67
C VAL A 452 2.57 -11.59 11.67
N VAL A 453 3.77 -11.04 11.57
CA VAL A 453 5.02 -11.80 11.70
C VAL A 453 5.69 -11.38 13.00
N LEU A 454 6.01 -12.33 13.86
CA LEU A 454 6.84 -12.15 15.05
C LEU A 454 8.23 -12.76 14.77
N PRO A 455 9.21 -11.98 14.29
CA PRO A 455 10.53 -12.51 13.94
C PRO A 455 11.32 -12.97 15.15
N TYR A 456 11.25 -12.16 16.22
CA TYR A 456 11.79 -12.44 17.54
C TYR A 456 11.15 -11.45 18.52
N ALA A 457 10.19 -11.94 19.31
CA ALA A 457 9.44 -11.14 20.28
C ALA A 457 9.54 -11.82 21.66
N PRO A 458 10.70 -11.72 22.34
CA PRO A 458 10.97 -12.48 23.55
C PRO A 458 10.12 -12.09 24.75
N ASP A 459 9.65 -10.84 24.81
CA ASP A 459 8.93 -10.30 25.97
C ASP A 459 7.93 -9.23 25.51
N LEU A 460 6.76 -9.66 25.03
CA LEU A 460 5.68 -8.75 24.64
C LEU A 460 4.91 -8.27 25.87
N PRO A 461 4.65 -6.96 26.02
CA PRO A 461 3.81 -6.44 27.10
C PRO A 461 2.39 -7.02 27.05
N ASP A 462 1.74 -7.14 28.21
CA ASP A 462 0.36 -7.66 28.32
C ASP A 462 -0.63 -6.96 27.39
N GLU A 463 -0.46 -5.66 27.15
CA GLU A 463 -1.31 -4.89 26.24
C GLU A 463 -1.15 -5.32 24.78
N ALA A 464 0.10 -5.49 24.31
CA ALA A 464 0.38 -6.04 23.00
C ALA A 464 -0.19 -7.46 22.83
N VAL A 465 -0.05 -8.31 23.86
CA VAL A 465 -0.62 -9.67 23.85
C VAL A 465 -2.15 -9.65 23.79
N ARG A 466 -2.82 -8.72 24.48
CA ARG A 466 -4.28 -8.53 24.40
C ARG A 466 -4.72 -8.13 22.98
N GLU A 467 -4.01 -7.21 22.34
CA GLU A 467 -4.35 -6.78 20.97
C GLU A 467 -4.14 -7.92 19.96
N LEU A 468 -3.03 -8.66 20.04
CA LEU A 468 -2.81 -9.85 19.21
C LEU A 468 -3.87 -10.93 19.48
N THR A 469 -4.31 -11.09 20.72
CA THR A 469 -5.39 -12.01 21.10
C THR A 469 -6.72 -11.62 20.45
N ALA A 470 -7.07 -10.33 20.46
CA ALA A 470 -8.26 -9.82 19.80
C ALA A 470 -8.18 -10.04 18.28
N PHE A 471 -7.05 -9.68 17.68
CA PHE A 471 -6.77 -9.86 16.26
C PHE A 471 -6.95 -11.32 15.79
N ILE A 472 -6.40 -12.30 16.51
CA ILE A 472 -6.57 -13.72 16.17
C ILE A 472 -8.04 -14.16 16.31
N LYS A 473 -8.77 -13.67 17.33
CA LYS A 473 -10.20 -13.99 17.50
C LYS A 473 -11.07 -13.45 16.35
N GLU A 474 -10.65 -12.35 15.72
CA GLU A 474 -11.32 -11.77 14.55
C GLU A 474 -10.94 -12.45 13.22
N GLY A 475 -10.12 -13.51 13.28
CA GLY A 475 -9.69 -14.29 12.12
C GLY A 475 -8.31 -13.91 11.57
N GLY A 476 -7.57 -13.07 12.30
CA GLY A 476 -6.19 -12.73 12.02
C GLY A 476 -5.27 -13.94 11.98
N LYS A 477 -4.12 -13.77 11.32
CA LYS A 477 -3.13 -14.83 11.07
C LYS A 477 -1.77 -14.44 11.59
N ILE A 478 -0.99 -15.40 12.09
CA ILE A 478 0.34 -15.12 12.64
C ILE A 478 1.42 -16.11 12.16
N VAL A 479 2.58 -15.59 11.79
CA VAL A 479 3.82 -16.35 11.68
C VAL A 479 4.68 -15.98 12.88
N ALA A 480 4.99 -16.91 13.76
CA ALA A 480 5.82 -16.65 14.94
C ALA A 480 7.09 -17.51 14.91
N CYS A 481 8.21 -16.92 15.30
CA CYS A 481 9.50 -17.58 15.36
C CYS A 481 10.00 -17.60 16.81
N TYR A 482 10.45 -18.77 17.26
CA TYR A 482 11.08 -19.06 18.56
C TYR A 482 10.17 -18.89 19.79
N VAL A 483 9.45 -17.78 19.91
CA VAL A 483 8.58 -17.45 21.04
C VAL A 483 7.15 -17.21 20.53
N LEU A 484 6.18 -17.80 21.23
CA LEU A 484 4.75 -17.58 21.04
C LEU A 484 4.15 -17.30 22.43
N PRO A 485 3.45 -16.16 22.63
CA PRO A 485 2.78 -15.87 23.90
C PRO A 485 1.79 -16.98 24.29
N ALA A 486 1.78 -17.36 25.57
CA ALA A 486 1.00 -18.48 26.09
C ALA A 486 -0.52 -18.29 25.86
N GLU A 487 -0.99 -17.05 25.89
CA GLU A 487 -2.38 -16.65 25.61
C GLU A 487 -2.80 -16.98 24.17
N LEU A 488 -1.84 -16.96 23.23
CA LEU A 488 -2.09 -17.25 21.82
C LEU A 488 -2.06 -18.75 21.52
N GLU A 489 -1.29 -19.56 22.26
CA GLU A 489 -1.10 -21.01 22.01
C GLU A 489 -2.43 -21.76 21.83
N ASN A 490 -3.39 -21.53 22.74
CA ASN A 490 -4.71 -22.18 22.69
C ASN A 490 -5.56 -21.68 21.51
N LEU A 491 -5.43 -20.40 21.15
CA LEU A 491 -6.19 -19.80 20.05
C LEU A 491 -5.71 -20.32 18.69
N VAL A 492 -4.39 -20.50 18.55
CA VAL A 492 -3.78 -20.99 17.32
C VAL A 492 -3.64 -22.51 17.28
N ASN A 493 -3.93 -23.18 18.39
CA ASN A 493 -3.84 -24.63 18.58
C ASN A 493 -2.41 -25.16 18.42
N ILE A 494 -1.41 -24.43 18.86
CA ILE A 494 0.01 -24.84 18.86
C ILE A 494 0.53 -24.66 20.29
N HIS A 495 0.99 -25.74 20.92
CA HIS A 495 1.55 -25.69 22.26
C HIS A 495 3.08 -25.64 22.20
N VAL A 496 3.68 -24.61 22.80
CA VAL A 496 5.14 -24.46 22.86
C VAL A 496 5.65 -25.09 24.15
N GLY A 497 6.57 -26.03 24.01
CA GLY A 497 7.14 -26.80 25.10
C GLY A 497 8.52 -26.31 25.52
N GLN A 498 9.25 -27.21 26.16
CA GLN A 498 10.58 -26.97 26.71
C GLN A 498 11.59 -26.45 25.68
N HIS A 499 12.49 -25.57 26.13
CA HIS A 499 13.69 -25.19 25.39
C HIS A 499 14.67 -26.37 25.35
N ILE A 500 15.16 -26.70 24.15
CA ILE A 500 16.08 -27.80 23.89
C ILE A 500 17.39 -27.21 23.36
N ARG A 501 18.49 -27.42 24.09
CA ARG A 501 19.85 -27.09 23.63
C ARG A 501 20.42 -28.28 22.86
N GLN A 502 21.20 -28.04 21.82
CA GLN A 502 21.89 -29.13 21.11
C GLN A 502 22.80 -29.91 22.07
N GLU A 503 22.78 -31.24 21.97
CA GLU A 503 23.65 -32.17 22.68
C GLU A 503 25.02 -32.30 22.01
N SER A 504 25.06 -32.13 20.69
CA SER A 504 26.27 -32.15 19.87
C SER A 504 26.20 -31.10 18.77
N ALA A 505 27.37 -30.59 18.37
CA ALA A 505 27.46 -29.57 17.33
C ALA A 505 26.89 -30.10 16.01
N GLY A 506 25.90 -29.39 15.44
CA GLY A 506 25.27 -29.77 14.18
C GLY A 506 24.04 -30.68 14.34
N GLN A 507 23.48 -30.81 15.55
CA GLN A 507 22.21 -31.51 15.75
C GLN A 507 21.04 -30.84 15.00
N PHE A 508 21.04 -29.51 14.90
CA PHE A 508 20.03 -28.72 14.19
C PHE A 508 20.70 -27.96 13.04
N THR A 509 20.91 -28.63 11.91
CA THR A 509 21.65 -28.07 10.75
C THR A 509 20.74 -27.77 9.55
N SER A 510 19.60 -28.46 9.43
CA SER A 510 18.64 -28.19 8.36
C SER A 510 17.20 -28.47 8.77
N ILE A 511 16.29 -27.76 8.10
CA ILE A 511 14.84 -27.93 8.17
C ILE A 511 14.42 -28.66 6.89
N ARG A 512 13.64 -29.73 7.01
CA ARG A 512 13.15 -30.50 5.86
C ARG A 512 11.65 -30.76 5.97
N PRO A 513 10.89 -30.68 4.87
CA PRO A 513 9.46 -30.88 4.87
C PRO A 513 9.10 -32.33 5.20
N GLN A 514 7.96 -32.51 5.85
CA GLN A 514 7.27 -33.80 5.95
C GLN A 514 6.50 -34.10 4.66
N GLU A 515 5.98 -35.32 4.51
CA GLU A 515 5.20 -35.73 3.31
C GLU A 515 4.01 -34.80 3.04
N ASP A 516 3.38 -34.29 4.10
CA ASP A 516 2.30 -33.32 4.03
C ASP A 516 2.80 -31.86 4.23
N GLY A 517 4.04 -31.53 3.90
CA GLY A 517 4.64 -30.19 4.07
C GLY A 517 3.83 -29.03 3.44
N LEU A 518 4.22 -27.78 3.76
CA LEU A 518 3.59 -26.62 3.12
C LEU A 518 3.98 -26.55 1.64
N GLN A 519 3.08 -26.03 0.81
CA GLN A 519 3.31 -25.86 -0.62
C GLN A 519 4.60 -25.05 -0.87
N GLY A 520 5.44 -25.49 -1.79
CA GLY A 520 6.65 -24.78 -2.22
C GLY A 520 7.77 -24.72 -1.17
N MET A 521 7.68 -25.50 -0.10
CA MET A 521 8.80 -25.64 0.85
C MET A 521 10.01 -26.25 0.15
N PRO A 522 11.23 -25.71 0.35
CA PRO A 522 12.45 -26.36 -0.14
C PRO A 522 12.67 -27.73 0.50
N ASP A 523 13.21 -28.68 -0.27
CA ASP A 523 13.57 -30.02 0.23
C ASP A 523 14.54 -29.98 1.41
N VAL A 524 15.45 -29.00 1.39
CA VAL A 524 16.41 -28.75 2.45
C VAL A 524 16.58 -27.24 2.60
N THR A 525 16.29 -26.70 3.78
CA THR A 525 16.67 -25.34 4.16
C THR A 525 17.76 -25.42 5.23
N ALA A 526 18.96 -24.91 4.96
CA ALA A 526 20.02 -24.91 5.95
C ALA A 526 19.73 -23.90 7.07
N GLN A 527 20.10 -24.26 8.29
CA GLN A 527 19.98 -23.41 9.47
C GLN A 527 20.89 -23.93 10.57
N ALA A 528 21.92 -23.17 10.95
CA ALA A 528 22.91 -23.53 11.95
C ALA A 528 22.45 -23.17 13.38
N SER A 529 21.39 -23.82 13.86
CA SER A 529 20.84 -23.59 15.20
C SER A 529 21.58 -24.37 16.29
N TRP A 530 21.75 -23.76 17.47
CA TRP A 530 22.31 -24.43 18.65
C TRP A 530 21.30 -24.68 19.77
N ASN A 531 20.07 -24.20 19.60
CA ASN A 531 18.92 -24.48 20.45
C ASN A 531 17.64 -24.42 19.62
N ILE A 532 16.52 -24.88 20.18
CA ILE A 532 15.17 -24.76 19.65
C ILE A 532 14.18 -24.74 20.82
N HIS A 533 12.92 -24.40 20.56
CA HIS A 533 11.79 -24.78 21.43
C HIS A 533 11.10 -26.03 20.90
N HIS A 534 10.67 -26.92 21.78
CA HIS A 534 9.73 -27.96 21.36
C HIS A 534 8.38 -27.32 20.99
N ALA A 535 7.64 -27.88 20.03
CA ALA A 535 6.29 -27.44 19.72
C ALA A 535 5.44 -28.62 19.26
N VAL A 536 4.16 -28.62 19.65
CA VAL A 536 3.22 -29.68 19.31
C VAL A 536 1.92 -29.07 18.79
N GLY A 537 1.45 -29.56 17.65
CA GLY A 537 0.14 -29.21 17.12
C GLY A 537 -1.00 -29.99 17.78
N LEU A 538 -2.16 -29.36 17.94
CA LEU A 538 -3.39 -30.05 18.35
C LEU A 538 -3.93 -30.89 17.19
N ARG A 539 -4.11 -32.19 17.46
CA ARG A 539 -4.57 -33.18 16.47
C ARG A 539 -5.82 -32.71 15.71
N GLY A 540 -5.76 -32.75 14.38
CA GLY A 540 -6.85 -32.36 13.49
C GLY A 540 -7.01 -30.85 13.27
N LYS A 541 -6.19 -30.01 13.93
CA LYS A 541 -6.19 -28.56 13.75
C LYS A 541 -4.84 -28.01 13.31
N SER A 542 -3.75 -28.52 13.86
CA SER A 542 -2.39 -28.16 13.47
C SER A 542 -1.49 -29.39 13.49
N ARG A 543 -0.35 -29.28 12.81
CA ARG A 543 0.54 -30.41 12.53
C ARG A 543 1.96 -29.95 12.28
N THR A 544 2.91 -30.85 12.50
CA THR A 544 4.31 -30.66 12.12
C THR A 544 4.42 -30.74 10.60
N VAL A 545 4.85 -29.66 9.96
CA VAL A 545 5.05 -29.60 8.49
C VAL A 545 6.52 -29.81 8.11
N ALA A 546 7.44 -29.67 9.07
CA ALA A 546 8.88 -29.83 8.86
C ALA A 546 9.58 -30.30 10.15
N THR A 547 10.66 -31.08 10.02
CA THR A 547 11.49 -31.54 11.14
C THR A 547 12.94 -31.08 11.01
N TRP A 548 13.64 -31.09 12.14
CA TRP A 548 15.07 -30.81 12.20
C TRP A 548 15.91 -32.03 11.82
N TYR A 549 16.98 -31.77 11.07
CA TYR A 549 17.94 -32.78 10.66
C TYR A 549 19.35 -32.45 11.14
N THR A 550 20.11 -33.48 11.51
CA THR A 550 21.52 -33.36 11.88
C THR A 550 22.39 -33.06 10.65
N ARG A 551 23.65 -32.70 10.88
CA ARG A 551 24.66 -32.49 9.83
C ARG A 551 24.84 -33.72 8.93
N GLU A 552 24.71 -34.93 9.47
CA GLU A 552 24.78 -36.18 8.70
C GLU A 552 23.46 -36.48 7.95
N GLY A 553 22.47 -35.59 8.00
CA GLY A 553 21.19 -35.77 7.34
C GLY A 553 20.27 -36.78 8.03
N ARG A 554 20.43 -37.00 9.34
CA ARG A 554 19.50 -37.85 10.13
C ARG A 554 18.36 -37.02 10.70
N ASP A 555 17.13 -37.52 10.62
CA ASP A 555 15.97 -36.90 11.26
C ASP A 555 16.12 -36.96 12.79
N THR A 556 15.93 -35.84 13.45
CA THR A 556 15.96 -35.74 14.92
C THR A 556 14.63 -36.11 15.57
N ASN A 557 13.56 -36.27 14.77
CA ASN A 557 12.16 -36.36 15.18
C ASN A 557 11.64 -35.14 15.96
N LEU A 558 12.39 -34.03 15.96
CA LEU A 558 11.99 -32.80 16.61
C LEU A 558 11.33 -31.86 15.58
N PRO A 559 10.13 -31.32 15.86
CA PRO A 559 9.46 -30.37 14.98
C PRO A 559 10.32 -29.13 14.73
N ALA A 560 10.46 -28.74 13.47
CA ALA A 560 11.03 -27.46 13.08
C ALA A 560 9.95 -26.43 12.82
N ILE A 561 8.87 -26.83 12.14
CA ILE A 561 7.74 -25.95 11.84
C ILE A 561 6.45 -26.68 12.14
N VAL A 562 5.56 -26.02 12.89
CA VAL A 562 4.20 -26.46 13.16
C VAL A 562 3.23 -25.46 12.52
N ALA A 563 2.28 -25.94 11.73
CA ALA A 563 1.31 -25.10 11.04
C ALA A 563 -0.12 -25.50 11.37
N GLY A 564 -1.00 -24.50 11.44
CA GLY A 564 -2.44 -24.62 11.57
C GLY A 564 -3.17 -23.56 10.73
N PRO A 565 -4.50 -23.47 10.80
CA PRO A 565 -5.28 -22.58 9.93
C PRO A 565 -5.02 -21.08 10.19
N ASN A 566 -4.61 -20.72 11.41
CA ASN A 566 -4.42 -19.32 11.82
C ASN A 566 -2.97 -18.99 12.20
N ALA A 567 -2.07 -19.98 12.25
CA ALA A 567 -0.69 -19.73 12.61
C ALA A 567 0.30 -20.71 11.98
N VAL A 568 1.51 -20.21 11.77
CA VAL A 568 2.71 -21.03 11.52
C VAL A 568 3.76 -20.66 12.56
N PHE A 569 4.31 -21.67 13.22
CA PHE A 569 5.33 -21.51 14.25
C PHE A 569 6.63 -22.19 13.83
N LEU A 570 7.70 -21.40 13.69
CA LEU A 570 9.07 -21.89 13.54
C LEU A 570 9.69 -22.01 14.94
N THR A 571 10.19 -23.19 15.30
CA THR A 571 10.70 -23.49 16.64
C THR A 571 12.02 -22.80 17.00
N HIS A 572 12.53 -21.96 16.10
CA HIS A 572 13.73 -21.16 16.27
C HIS A 572 13.53 -19.81 15.59
N VAL A 573 14.45 -18.87 15.82
CA VAL A 573 14.53 -17.66 14.99
C VAL A 573 14.97 -18.03 13.58
N LEU A 574 14.52 -17.28 12.57
CA LEU A 574 14.97 -17.47 11.20
C LEU A 574 16.34 -16.79 10.99
N LEU A 575 17.38 -17.58 10.78
CA LEU A 575 18.75 -17.06 10.58
C LEU A 575 18.97 -16.56 9.14
N PRO A 576 20.04 -15.83 8.82
CA PRO A 576 20.33 -15.42 7.42
C PRO A 576 21.20 -16.40 6.60
N ASP A 577 21.60 -17.55 7.16
CA ASP A 577 22.64 -18.45 6.61
C ASP A 577 22.28 -19.27 5.34
N ASP A 578 21.07 -19.13 4.80
CA ASP A 578 20.63 -19.79 3.55
C ASP A 578 19.54 -18.97 2.85
N PRO A 579 19.88 -17.79 2.29
CA PRO A 579 18.91 -16.78 1.90
C PRO A 579 17.88 -17.26 0.86
N GLU A 580 18.32 -18.00 -0.16
CA GLU A 580 17.44 -18.45 -1.25
C GLU A 580 16.37 -19.44 -0.77
N ASN A 581 16.77 -20.46 -0.01
CA ASN A 581 15.79 -21.41 0.53
C ASN A 581 14.92 -20.76 1.61
N LYS A 582 15.45 -19.82 2.39
CA LYS A 582 14.67 -19.12 3.43
C LYS A 582 13.62 -18.18 2.87
N LYS A 583 13.90 -17.57 1.72
CA LYS A 583 12.94 -16.81 0.95
C LYS A 583 11.74 -17.68 0.57
N CYS A 584 11.99 -18.86 0.00
CA CYS A 584 10.94 -19.84 -0.34
C CYS A 584 10.23 -20.37 0.92
N LEU A 585 10.97 -20.69 1.98
CA LEU A 585 10.41 -21.16 3.25
C LEU A 585 9.46 -20.12 3.86
N LEU A 586 9.86 -18.84 3.90
CA LEU A 586 9.02 -17.74 4.39
C LEU A 586 7.74 -17.60 3.55
N LEU A 587 7.86 -17.66 2.22
CA LEU A 587 6.71 -17.59 1.33
C LEU A 587 5.76 -18.79 1.52
N SER A 588 6.28 -19.99 1.77
CA SER A 588 5.46 -21.16 2.10
C SER A 588 4.67 -20.97 3.40
N MET A 589 5.30 -20.41 4.44
CA MET A 589 4.62 -20.11 5.70
C MET A 589 3.53 -19.05 5.50
N LEU A 590 3.86 -17.94 4.85
CA LEU A 590 2.90 -16.85 4.57
C LEU A 590 1.77 -17.30 3.64
N GLY A 591 2.09 -17.99 2.55
CA GLY A 591 1.14 -18.48 1.55
C GLY A 591 0.20 -19.55 2.09
N SER A 592 0.61 -20.31 3.11
CA SER A 592 -0.30 -21.24 3.78
C SER A 592 -1.40 -20.54 4.58
N LEU A 593 -1.13 -19.33 5.07
CA LEU A 593 -2.08 -18.50 5.82
C LEU A 593 -2.89 -17.56 4.90
N ALA A 594 -2.26 -17.08 3.83
CA ALA A 594 -2.83 -16.16 2.85
C ALA A 594 -2.33 -16.52 1.43
N PRO A 595 -3.07 -17.39 0.71
CA PRO A 595 -2.62 -17.94 -0.58
C PRO A 595 -2.32 -16.92 -1.68
N ASP A 596 -2.89 -15.71 -1.59
CA ASP A 596 -2.69 -14.65 -2.58
C ASP A 596 -1.28 -14.05 -2.57
N PHE A 597 -0.50 -14.28 -1.52
CA PHE A 597 0.93 -13.92 -1.50
C PHE A 597 1.76 -14.70 -2.53
N TRP A 598 1.38 -15.94 -2.87
CA TRP A 598 2.04 -16.69 -3.94
C TRP A 598 1.94 -15.98 -5.29
N SER A 599 0.72 -15.55 -5.63
CA SER A 599 0.48 -14.82 -6.88
C SER A 599 1.24 -13.49 -6.89
N THR A 600 1.24 -12.76 -5.78
CA THR A 600 1.94 -11.48 -5.66
C THR A 600 3.45 -11.66 -5.85
N ALA A 601 4.07 -12.60 -5.12
CA ALA A 601 5.50 -12.88 -5.23
C ALA A 601 5.89 -13.37 -6.62
N ALA A 602 5.07 -14.21 -7.26
CA ALA A 602 5.32 -14.71 -8.61
C ALA A 602 5.32 -13.58 -9.66
N HIS A 603 4.37 -12.65 -9.60
CA HIS A 603 4.38 -11.45 -10.47
C HIS A 603 5.65 -10.62 -10.24
N GLN A 604 5.97 -10.34 -8.98
CA GLN A 604 7.13 -9.52 -8.62
C GLN A 604 8.45 -10.17 -9.01
N ALA A 605 8.58 -11.49 -8.92
CA ALA A 605 9.79 -12.21 -9.33
C ALA A 605 10.08 -12.02 -10.83
N ILE A 606 9.07 -12.04 -11.69
CA ILE A 606 9.21 -11.77 -13.13
C ILE A 606 9.59 -10.30 -13.35
N ASP A 607 8.83 -9.37 -12.77
CA ASP A 607 9.03 -7.93 -12.97
C ASP A 607 10.44 -7.48 -12.51
N ARG A 608 10.94 -8.09 -11.43
CA ARG A 608 12.24 -7.78 -10.83
C ARG A 608 13.41 -8.55 -11.43
N ALA A 609 13.19 -9.48 -12.37
CA ALA A 609 14.25 -10.31 -12.90
C ALA A 609 15.37 -9.49 -13.60
N GLY A 610 15.04 -8.31 -14.15
CA GLY A 610 16.02 -7.39 -14.73
C GLY A 610 16.47 -6.26 -13.81
N VAL A 611 16.10 -6.28 -12.53
CA VAL A 611 16.45 -5.22 -11.57
C VAL A 611 17.80 -5.56 -10.92
N PHE A 612 18.87 -4.99 -11.48
CA PHE A 612 20.21 -5.06 -10.93
C PHE A 612 21.08 -3.91 -11.46
N GLY A 613 22.02 -3.44 -10.62
CA GLY A 613 22.79 -2.24 -10.93
C GLY A 613 21.86 -1.04 -11.11
N SER A 614 22.00 -0.32 -12.21
CA SER A 614 21.14 0.82 -12.57
C SER A 614 19.90 0.45 -13.39
N PHE A 615 19.68 -0.85 -13.68
CA PHE A 615 18.53 -1.29 -14.46
C PHE A 615 17.30 -1.45 -13.57
N GLU A 616 16.16 -0.99 -14.08
CA GLU A 616 14.86 -1.09 -13.41
C GLU A 616 13.94 -2.14 -14.08
N SER A 617 14.36 -2.75 -15.19
CA SER A 617 13.56 -3.77 -15.88
C SER A 617 14.39 -4.65 -16.81
N ALA A 618 13.85 -5.83 -17.14
CA ALA A 618 14.46 -6.74 -18.11
C ALA A 618 14.61 -6.10 -19.49
N GLU A 619 13.66 -5.26 -19.91
CA GLU A 619 13.71 -4.54 -21.19
C GLU A 619 14.88 -3.57 -21.24
N GLN A 620 15.20 -2.90 -20.12
CA GLN A 620 16.37 -2.01 -20.06
C GLN A 620 17.67 -2.80 -20.23
N VAL A 621 17.78 -3.97 -19.58
CA VAL A 621 18.93 -4.89 -19.74
C VAL A 621 19.05 -5.34 -21.20
N ILE A 622 17.96 -5.84 -21.79
CA ILE A 622 17.92 -6.31 -23.19
C ILE A 622 18.36 -5.19 -24.15
N LYS A 623 17.87 -3.96 -23.94
CA LYS A 623 18.24 -2.79 -24.73
C LYS A 623 19.72 -2.44 -24.57
N ALA A 624 20.25 -2.53 -23.36
CA ALA A 624 21.65 -2.22 -23.05
C ALA A 624 22.64 -3.24 -23.64
N ILE A 625 22.23 -4.50 -23.79
CA ILE A 625 23.01 -5.52 -24.52
C ILE A 625 23.07 -5.16 -26.01
N GLY A 626 21.92 -4.83 -26.62
CA GLY A 626 21.84 -4.38 -28.01
C GLY A 626 22.15 -5.49 -29.03
N PRO A 627 21.86 -5.29 -30.33
CA PRO A 627 22.02 -6.32 -31.36
C PRO A 627 23.48 -6.57 -31.77
N SER A 628 24.39 -5.64 -31.46
CA SER A 628 25.81 -5.74 -31.80
C SER A 628 26.66 -6.44 -30.74
N ALA A 629 26.06 -6.94 -29.65
CA ALA A 629 26.79 -7.67 -28.62
C ALA A 629 27.43 -8.96 -29.19
N PRO A 630 28.50 -9.47 -28.57
CA PRO A 630 29.12 -10.73 -28.95
C PRO A 630 28.12 -11.89 -29.08
N GLN A 631 28.40 -12.84 -29.97
CA GLN A 631 27.51 -13.99 -30.23
C GLN A 631 27.17 -14.78 -28.96
N ALA A 632 28.13 -14.95 -28.05
CA ALA A 632 27.90 -15.61 -26.77
C ALA A 632 26.85 -14.87 -25.91
N ALA A 633 26.90 -13.54 -25.86
CA ALA A 633 25.90 -12.73 -25.16
C ALA A 633 24.51 -12.87 -25.81
N GLN A 634 24.43 -12.88 -27.15
CA GLN A 634 23.16 -13.05 -27.88
C GLN A 634 22.53 -14.42 -27.64
N GLN A 635 23.34 -15.48 -27.53
CA GLN A 635 22.85 -16.83 -27.26
C GLN A 635 22.22 -16.92 -25.87
N VAL A 636 22.92 -16.41 -24.83
CA VAL A 636 22.38 -16.38 -23.46
C VAL A 636 21.14 -15.48 -23.36
N LEU A 637 21.11 -14.37 -24.11
CA LEU A 637 19.93 -13.50 -24.18
C LEU A 637 18.72 -14.19 -24.80
N ALA A 638 18.92 -15.10 -25.76
CA ALA A 638 17.83 -15.89 -26.33
C ALA A 638 17.26 -16.89 -25.31
N GLU A 639 18.12 -17.52 -24.50
CA GLU A 639 17.69 -18.38 -23.38
C GLU A 639 16.90 -17.57 -22.34
N ALA A 640 17.36 -16.37 -21.98
CA ALA A 640 16.64 -15.48 -21.07
C ALA A 640 15.22 -15.17 -21.58
N LYS A 641 15.05 -14.85 -22.86
CA LYS A 641 13.71 -14.59 -23.45
C LYS A 641 12.79 -15.82 -23.36
N GLN A 642 13.32 -17.03 -23.60
CA GLN A 642 12.54 -18.27 -23.45
C GLN A 642 12.10 -18.53 -22.01
N LEU A 643 12.97 -18.22 -21.04
CA LEU A 643 12.63 -18.29 -19.62
C LEU A 643 11.56 -17.26 -19.25
N GLN A 644 11.63 -16.04 -19.79
CA GLN A 644 10.60 -15.01 -19.58
C GLN A 644 9.22 -15.48 -20.07
N ASP A 645 9.14 -16.05 -21.28
CA ASP A 645 7.90 -16.62 -21.82
C ASP A 645 7.39 -17.80 -20.98
N THR A 646 8.29 -18.63 -20.46
CA THR A 646 7.95 -19.79 -19.64
C THR A 646 7.45 -19.38 -18.26
N ALA A 647 8.09 -18.40 -17.61
CA ALA A 647 7.62 -17.83 -16.35
C ALA A 647 6.21 -17.24 -16.52
N ARG A 648 5.96 -16.53 -17.63
CA ARG A 648 4.63 -15.97 -17.91
C ARG A 648 3.57 -17.05 -18.09
N ARG A 649 3.89 -18.15 -18.76
CA ARG A 649 2.97 -19.29 -18.93
C ARG A 649 2.64 -19.94 -17.59
N HIS A 650 3.63 -20.22 -16.76
CA HIS A 650 3.40 -20.77 -15.41
C HIS A 650 2.57 -19.83 -14.53
N LEU A 651 2.77 -18.52 -14.68
CA LEU A 651 1.97 -17.52 -13.97
C LEU A 651 0.50 -17.57 -14.42
N ASP A 652 0.24 -17.62 -15.72
CA ASP A 652 -1.12 -17.71 -16.27
C ASP A 652 -1.82 -19.05 -15.89
N GLU A 653 -1.05 -20.12 -15.68
CA GLU A 653 -1.53 -21.43 -15.20
C GLU A 653 -1.71 -21.50 -13.66
N GLY A 654 -1.24 -20.51 -12.90
CA GLY A 654 -1.27 -20.51 -11.44
C GLY A 654 -0.20 -21.40 -10.78
N HIS A 655 0.84 -21.82 -11.51
CA HIS A 655 1.94 -22.64 -11.02
C HIS A 655 3.02 -21.78 -10.33
N TYR A 656 2.65 -21.07 -9.26
CA TYR A 656 3.50 -20.04 -8.64
C TYR A 656 4.89 -20.49 -8.18
N PRO A 657 5.10 -21.66 -7.54
CA PRO A 657 6.46 -22.11 -7.19
C PRO A 657 7.37 -22.22 -8.43
N ALA A 658 6.85 -22.77 -9.53
CA ALA A 658 7.59 -22.89 -10.78
C ALA A 658 7.91 -21.51 -11.39
N VAL A 659 7.06 -20.50 -11.19
CA VAL A 659 7.37 -19.12 -11.61
C VAL A 659 8.61 -18.60 -10.89
N LEU A 660 8.74 -18.82 -9.59
CA LEU A 660 9.88 -18.33 -8.81
C LEU A 660 11.19 -18.98 -9.27
N ASP A 661 11.18 -20.29 -9.50
CA ASP A 661 12.35 -21.03 -9.99
C ASP A 661 12.79 -20.55 -11.38
N VAL A 662 11.83 -20.36 -12.29
CA VAL A 662 12.12 -19.89 -13.65
C VAL A 662 12.52 -18.41 -13.65
N ALA A 663 11.94 -17.58 -12.79
CA ALA A 663 12.31 -16.16 -12.66
C ALA A 663 13.72 -15.98 -12.08
N ALA A 664 14.14 -16.85 -11.15
CA ALA A 664 15.52 -16.86 -10.65
C ALA A 664 16.52 -17.18 -11.78
N GLN A 665 16.24 -18.21 -12.59
CA GLN A 665 17.04 -18.55 -13.77
C GLN A 665 17.03 -17.43 -14.82
N LEU A 666 15.88 -16.78 -15.03
CA LEU A 666 15.77 -15.62 -15.92
C LEU A 666 16.70 -14.50 -15.47
N ARG A 667 16.70 -14.16 -14.18
CA ARG A 667 17.57 -13.13 -13.61
C ARG A 667 19.04 -13.46 -13.82
N GLU A 668 19.45 -14.70 -13.54
CA GLU A 668 20.82 -15.18 -13.78
C GLU A 668 21.21 -15.02 -15.25
N LYS A 669 20.37 -15.48 -16.19
CA LYS A 669 20.63 -15.38 -17.63
C LYS A 669 20.67 -13.94 -18.14
N LEU A 670 19.82 -13.05 -17.60
CA LEU A 670 19.88 -11.63 -17.93
C LEU A 670 21.19 -11.00 -17.46
N LEU A 671 21.65 -11.35 -16.25
CA LEU A 671 22.93 -10.87 -15.71
C LEU A 671 24.10 -11.41 -16.53
N ASP A 672 24.11 -12.71 -16.84
CA ASP A 672 25.15 -13.34 -17.67
C ASP A 672 25.23 -12.72 -19.06
N ALA A 673 24.08 -12.56 -19.74
CA ALA A 673 24.03 -11.93 -21.06
C ALA A 673 24.54 -10.48 -21.01
N TYR A 674 24.20 -9.74 -19.94
CA TYR A 674 24.72 -8.40 -19.73
C TYR A 674 26.23 -8.40 -19.53
N CYS A 675 26.77 -9.24 -18.65
CA CYS A 675 28.20 -9.37 -18.40
C CYS A 675 28.97 -9.76 -19.68
N LEU A 676 28.50 -10.76 -20.42
CA LEU A 676 29.10 -11.19 -21.69
C LEU A 676 29.04 -10.14 -22.80
N SER A 677 28.11 -9.17 -22.69
CA SER A 677 28.01 -8.06 -23.64
C SER A 677 29.04 -6.96 -23.40
N ARG A 678 29.70 -6.93 -22.24
CA ARG A 678 30.73 -5.95 -21.92
C ARG A 678 32.07 -6.38 -22.50
N THR A 679 32.77 -5.44 -23.12
CA THR A 679 34.17 -5.60 -23.54
C THR A 679 35.07 -4.91 -22.52
N SER A 680 36.15 -5.57 -22.11
CA SER A 680 37.17 -4.94 -21.27
C SER A 680 37.80 -3.76 -21.97
N GLU A 681 37.97 -2.67 -21.23
CA GLU A 681 38.72 -1.50 -21.69
C GLU A 681 40.23 -1.82 -21.68
N PRO A 682 41.03 -1.21 -22.59
CA PRO A 682 42.47 -1.27 -22.51
C PRO A 682 42.95 -0.77 -21.12
N GLU A 683 43.86 -1.51 -20.49
CA GLU A 683 44.43 -1.20 -19.17
C GLU A 683 43.47 -1.36 -17.96
N GLU A 684 42.32 -2.02 -18.13
CA GLU A 684 41.40 -2.32 -17.04
C GLU A 684 42.02 -3.22 -15.95
N VAL A 685 42.00 -2.75 -14.69
CA VAL A 685 42.41 -3.53 -13.52
C VAL A 685 41.18 -4.23 -12.91
N ARG A 686 41.17 -5.57 -12.94
CA ARG A 686 40.15 -6.41 -12.32
C ARG A 686 40.73 -7.03 -11.06
N ALA A 687 40.40 -6.44 -9.92
CA ALA A 687 40.97 -6.82 -8.63
C ALA A 687 40.02 -7.70 -7.80
N PHE A 688 40.57 -8.71 -7.16
CA PHE A 688 39.88 -9.48 -6.12
C PHE A 688 40.29 -8.97 -4.74
N TRP A 689 39.34 -8.47 -3.95
CA TRP A 689 39.58 -8.10 -2.55
C TRP A 689 39.57 -9.37 -1.68
N CYS A 690 40.71 -9.69 -1.08
CA CYS A 690 40.83 -10.83 -0.18
C CYS A 690 40.86 -10.33 1.27
N HIS A 691 39.78 -10.58 2.02
CA HIS A 691 39.66 -10.06 3.39
C HIS A 691 40.69 -10.65 4.38
N ASN A 692 41.36 -11.75 4.00
CA ASN A 692 42.34 -12.45 4.82
C ASN A 692 43.75 -12.27 4.24
N ALA A 693 44.71 -11.88 5.08
CA ALA A 693 46.12 -11.74 4.70
C ALA A 693 46.76 -13.06 4.22
N TYR A 694 46.23 -14.20 4.65
CA TYR A 694 46.77 -15.52 4.35
C TYR A 694 46.16 -16.19 3.10
N GLY A 695 45.23 -15.51 2.43
CA GLY A 695 44.56 -16.02 1.23
C GLY A 695 43.20 -16.67 1.51
N VAL A 696 42.71 -17.42 0.53
CA VAL A 696 41.38 -18.05 0.55
C VAL A 696 41.42 -19.31 1.42
N GLU A 697 40.47 -19.46 2.34
CA GLU A 697 40.40 -20.62 3.23
C GLU A 697 40.33 -21.94 2.43
N GLY A 698 41.22 -22.88 2.76
CA GLY A 698 41.32 -24.16 2.06
C GLY A 698 42.06 -24.16 0.71
N MET A 699 42.65 -23.02 0.30
CA MET A 699 43.45 -22.91 -0.93
C MET A 699 44.83 -22.30 -0.66
N THR A 700 45.84 -22.66 -1.45
CA THR A 700 47.11 -21.93 -1.47
C THR A 700 46.99 -20.66 -2.32
N TRP A 701 47.91 -19.70 -2.13
CA TRP A 701 47.96 -18.49 -2.96
C TRP A 701 48.13 -18.80 -4.45
N ASP A 702 48.95 -19.79 -4.80
CA ASP A 702 49.13 -20.20 -6.20
C ASP A 702 47.82 -20.72 -6.81
N GLN A 703 47.07 -21.55 -6.08
CA GLN A 703 45.77 -22.06 -6.52
C GLN A 703 44.76 -20.92 -6.70
N ALA A 704 44.72 -19.97 -5.76
CA ALA A 704 43.83 -18.83 -5.83
C ALA A 704 44.18 -17.90 -7.00
N ILE A 705 45.46 -17.57 -7.18
CA ILE A 705 45.94 -16.70 -8.26
C ILE A 705 45.70 -17.35 -9.62
N GLU A 706 45.96 -18.66 -9.77
CA GLU A 706 45.70 -19.38 -11.01
C GLU A 706 44.20 -19.37 -11.36
N ALA A 707 43.33 -19.60 -10.38
CA ALA A 707 41.88 -19.54 -10.57
C ALA A 707 41.40 -18.13 -10.96
N LEU A 708 41.90 -17.10 -10.28
CA LEU A 708 41.57 -15.70 -10.55
C LEU A 708 42.05 -15.26 -11.93
N ALA A 709 43.28 -15.62 -12.32
CA ALA A 709 43.82 -15.32 -13.64
C ALA A 709 43.04 -16.01 -14.75
N LYS A 710 42.66 -17.28 -14.56
CA LYS A 710 41.77 -18.01 -15.50
C LYS A 710 40.39 -17.37 -15.61
N ALA A 711 39.89 -16.75 -14.54
CA ALA A 711 38.65 -15.98 -14.52
C ALA A 711 38.81 -14.53 -15.04
N GLY A 712 40.00 -14.13 -15.48
CA GLY A 712 40.26 -12.81 -16.07
C GLY A 712 40.50 -11.68 -15.07
N PHE A 713 40.75 -11.99 -13.80
CA PHE A 713 41.25 -11.01 -12.83
C PHE A 713 42.73 -10.71 -13.09
N THR A 714 43.11 -9.45 -12.93
CA THR A 714 44.47 -8.95 -13.18
C THR A 714 45.18 -8.49 -11.92
N ALA A 715 44.49 -8.42 -10.78
CA ALA A 715 45.06 -8.03 -9.49
C ALA A 715 44.40 -8.77 -8.32
N VAL A 716 45.12 -8.84 -7.20
CA VAL A 716 44.59 -9.24 -5.89
C VAL A 716 44.96 -8.17 -4.89
N ILE A 717 44.01 -7.78 -4.04
CA ILE A 717 44.23 -6.82 -2.97
C ILE A 717 43.95 -7.55 -1.65
N PRO A 718 44.97 -8.12 -1.00
CA PRO A 718 44.80 -8.75 0.30
C PRO A 718 44.71 -7.69 1.40
N ASN A 719 43.82 -7.93 2.35
CA ASN A 719 43.73 -7.14 3.56
C ASN A 719 44.85 -7.53 4.52
N MET A 720 45.95 -6.78 4.46
CA MET A 720 47.18 -7.10 5.18
C MET A 720 47.30 -6.39 6.54
N LEU A 721 46.33 -5.57 6.95
CA LEU A 721 46.43 -4.76 8.16
C LEU A 721 45.07 -4.42 8.77
N TRP A 722 45.09 -4.14 10.08
CA TRP A 722 43.97 -3.61 10.85
C TRP A 722 44.47 -2.60 11.88
N GLY A 723 43.56 -1.93 12.58
CA GLY A 723 43.91 -1.13 13.75
C GLY A 723 44.61 -1.99 14.81
N GLY A 724 45.93 -1.90 14.89
CA GLY A 724 46.75 -2.63 15.86
C GLY A 724 47.33 -3.97 15.37
N VAL A 725 47.30 -4.27 14.06
CA VAL A 725 48.06 -5.42 13.51
C VAL A 725 48.42 -5.20 12.04
N ALA A 726 49.67 -5.50 11.67
CA ALA A 726 50.11 -5.68 10.29
C ALA A 726 50.62 -7.11 10.07
N PHE A 727 50.20 -7.76 8.99
CA PHE A 727 50.67 -9.08 8.60
C PHE A 727 51.93 -9.02 7.71
N TYR A 728 52.64 -7.90 7.78
CA TYR A 728 53.91 -7.61 7.11
C TYR A 728 54.73 -6.65 8.01
N GLU A 729 56.03 -6.56 7.75
CA GLU A 729 56.91 -5.66 8.50
C GLU A 729 56.47 -4.20 8.34
N SER A 730 56.16 -3.53 9.46
CA SER A 730 55.56 -2.20 9.48
C SER A 730 56.16 -1.38 10.61
N ASP A 731 56.56 -0.14 10.30
CA ASP A 731 57.06 0.83 11.27
C ASP A 731 55.93 1.59 12.00
N VAL A 732 54.67 1.39 11.59
CA VAL A 732 53.52 2.20 12.00
C VAL A 732 52.46 1.39 12.77
N LEU A 733 52.25 0.14 12.37
CA LEU A 733 51.29 -0.77 12.99
C LEU A 733 52.04 -2.01 13.51
N PRO A 734 51.74 -2.49 14.72
CA PRO A 734 52.46 -3.59 15.36
C PRO A 734 52.25 -4.95 14.71
#